data_AF-A0A015JPD5-F1
#
_entry.id   AF-A0A015JPD5-F1
#
_cell.length_a   1.000
_cell.length_b   1.000
_cell.length_c   1.000
_cell.angle_alpha   90.00
_cell.angle_beta   90.00
_cell.angle_gamma   90.00
#
_symmetry.space_group_name_H-M   'P 1'
#
loop_
_entity.id
_entity.type
_entity.pdbx_description
1 polymer ?
#
loop_
_entity_poly.entity_id
_entity_poly.type
_entity_poly.pdbx_seq_one_letter_code
_entity_poly.pdbx_strand_id
1 'polypeptide(L)'
;MVVEMVKYFVRNGYTKPDDIAVLTPYLGQMIKIRDALAKSFVVVIDERDAQNITEMEEQQNGAISNVNDESKGVASKKSLNQQVTLRTVDNFQGEEANIIIVSLVRNFSKSPSGHDSIGFLKSHNYQSNVLLSRARKGMYLIGNSELMSMKSKDMWAPVIDILHERNQVGFGIPIVCDRHPDYKNIIVEPDQFEKVSPDGGCNKTCNAPLPCGHKCKFRCHADNPEHIGIKCDEPCLKINSECNHQCQKRCFDNCEDCEFLVGNIILPGCGHELKNAKCWQDRAKDSIKCKTLVPKKLLQCEHYRNIYCSEPVSTDYKCIEKCKEKLECGHECLSECTKCQNRSKQEGPNITVPIERTQHGKCQTVCDKFLFCGHKCKSHCHEGKECPPCEDNCTVICEHTSCNKHCLEPCAVCTEKCSWECEHQGRCELSCGVSCYRLPCNERCNKILECGHNCAGVCGEICPSKDFCVDCAPENVLNQDINSKSTFSEIDWNEKRMIVLACGHVYTMETIDKLMEMKDYYEGSVEVGWTSIKILPNLSMNAKTCPTCRTPVKNVKRYGRIINKYILDMQTKKFLLKYGCQLKDIIMQIDPLKDEMINRRNKLKDALPKSGSRPIKVVLEEHKVVNRNLPEIIPHKYFEEIGKYHGFNRNNRKAWVAHVSELLNCYQKLTLIAEATKFPPHKKAFDVTVSSLYQAKLENEESYASDSSPPVMNTLSSISSETFQETLSQVGISIPQVDRRIYLDAFFVIIYIQKIIHNEILFIIQEVLKESTPTATINENTLSIKEIWKKFIERLQSSIKNHLNTIREIAESTLYSRHLLLVNIEILEFDLKLLIYQLRFSPNESTNDDAGDLQERITEKREDIKKRIENILESQGYKDSEEKFKNNIHARLVNLLENCNEIENCDLNLNNTLSIEEILEIYQAIKTEFKSSRHWYECPNGHLYTIEKCDEVTQTNKCPDCNEQI
;
A
#
# COMPACT_ATOMS: atom_id res chain seq x y z
N MET A 1 13.63 14.01 53.10
CA MET A 1 13.27 14.91 54.22
C MET A 1 11.93 15.59 53.99
N VAL A 2 11.79 16.45 52.97
CA VAL A 2 10.53 17.16 52.65
C VAL A 2 9.30 16.24 52.63
N VAL A 3 9.37 15.12 51.90
CA VAL A 3 8.26 14.16 51.78
C VAL A 3 7.82 13.57 53.12
N GLU A 4 8.77 13.17 53.96
CA GLU A 4 8.48 12.58 55.28
C GLU A 4 7.95 13.60 56.28
N MET A 5 8.38 14.86 56.18
CA MET A 5 7.79 15.95 56.97
C MET A 5 6.33 16.21 56.59
N VAL A 6 6.02 16.22 55.30
CA VAL A 6 4.63 16.35 54.83
C VAL A 6 3.77 15.22 55.38
N LYS A 7 4.25 13.96 55.30
CA LYS A 7 3.56 12.80 55.91
C LYS A 7 3.34 12.99 57.41
N TYR A 8 4.35 13.48 58.13
CA TYR A 8 4.27 13.71 59.56
C TYR A 8 3.22 14.77 59.92
N PHE A 9 3.15 15.89 59.22
CA PHE A 9 2.14 16.92 59.49
C PHE A 9 0.73 16.45 59.12
N VAL A 10 0.57 15.74 57.99
CA VAL A 10 -0.72 15.15 57.62
C VAL A 10 -1.22 14.17 58.69
N ARG A 11 -0.33 13.32 59.23
CA ARG A 11 -0.66 12.39 60.33
C ARG A 11 -1.00 13.10 61.65
N ASN A 12 -0.60 14.36 61.81
CA ASN A 12 -0.95 15.19 62.95
C ASN A 12 -2.18 16.09 62.69
N GLY A 13 -2.96 15.79 61.65
CA GLY A 13 -4.26 16.41 61.40
C GLY A 13 -4.24 17.63 60.46
N TYR A 14 -3.10 17.96 59.87
CA TYR A 14 -3.00 19.00 58.83
C TYR A 14 -3.36 18.43 57.46
N THR A 15 -4.66 18.29 57.20
CA THR A 15 -5.21 17.58 56.03
C THR A 15 -5.93 18.50 55.04
N LYS A 16 -6.17 19.78 55.38
CA LYS A 16 -6.87 20.70 54.49
C LYS A 16 -5.95 21.18 53.35
N PRO A 17 -6.51 21.54 52.18
CA PRO A 17 -5.71 21.99 51.03
C PRO A 17 -4.77 23.18 51.33
N ASP A 18 -5.18 24.08 52.22
CA ASP A 18 -4.41 25.28 52.62
C ASP A 18 -3.49 25.03 53.83
N ASP A 19 -3.42 23.79 54.34
CA ASP A 19 -2.65 23.51 55.54
C ASP A 19 -1.14 23.40 55.26
N ILE A 20 -0.74 22.81 54.11
CA ILE A 20 0.67 22.53 53.81
C ILE A 20 1.01 22.94 52.38
N ALA A 21 1.99 23.83 52.24
CA ALA A 21 2.59 24.19 50.95
C ALA A 21 4.10 23.90 50.93
N VAL A 22 4.57 23.32 49.83
CA VAL A 22 5.99 23.05 49.58
C VAL A 22 6.49 23.99 48.50
N LEU A 23 7.54 24.77 48.80
CA LEU A 23 8.12 25.75 47.89
C LEU A 23 9.55 25.39 47.51
N THR A 24 9.90 25.54 46.24
CA THR A 24 11.27 25.36 45.73
C THR A 24 11.58 26.36 44.61
N PRO A 25 12.76 27.01 44.60
CA PRO A 25 13.12 27.96 43.55
C PRO A 25 13.60 27.28 42.27
N TYR A 26 13.81 25.95 42.27
CA TYR A 26 14.32 25.22 41.11
C TYR A 26 13.31 24.19 40.60
N LEU A 27 12.99 24.26 39.31
CA LEU A 27 12.02 23.39 38.65
C LEU A 27 12.45 21.92 38.64
N GLY A 28 13.75 21.64 38.42
CA GLY A 28 14.26 20.26 38.47
C GLY A 28 14.10 19.59 39.85
N GLN A 29 14.12 20.36 40.93
CA GLN A 29 13.82 19.84 42.27
C GLN A 29 12.31 19.64 42.46
N MET A 30 11.50 20.54 41.90
CA MET A 30 10.04 20.41 41.94
C MET A 30 9.58 19.09 41.31
N ILE A 31 10.12 18.71 40.15
CA ILE A 31 9.80 17.44 39.48
C ILE A 31 10.08 16.25 40.41
N LYS A 32 11.26 16.23 41.04
CA LYS A 32 11.65 15.15 41.97
C LYS A 32 10.74 15.09 43.20
N ILE A 33 10.35 16.24 43.74
CA ILE A 33 9.44 16.30 44.90
C ILE A 33 8.02 15.88 44.49
N ARG A 34 7.53 16.33 43.32
CA ARG A 34 6.24 15.93 42.74
C ARG A 34 6.16 14.41 42.64
N ASP A 35 7.12 13.79 41.96
CA ASP A 35 7.08 12.35 41.69
C ASP A 35 7.16 11.53 42.99
N ALA A 36 7.93 12.01 43.97
CA ALA A 36 8.02 11.38 45.28
C ALA A 36 6.73 11.53 46.10
N LEU A 37 6.10 12.71 46.09
CA LEU A 37 4.83 12.97 46.81
C LEU A 37 3.63 12.30 46.13
N ALA A 38 3.59 12.25 44.80
CA ALA A 38 2.49 11.67 44.02
C ALA A 38 2.28 10.19 44.32
N LYS A 39 3.31 9.47 44.81
CA LYS A 39 3.17 8.09 45.29
C LYS A 39 2.18 7.97 46.44
N SER A 40 2.15 8.95 47.35
CA SER A 40 1.38 8.87 48.60
C SER A 40 0.24 9.89 48.70
N PHE A 41 0.30 11.01 47.97
CA PHE A 41 -0.65 12.14 48.08
C PHE A 41 -1.14 12.61 46.70
N VAL A 42 -2.21 13.41 46.70
CA VAL A 42 -2.60 14.20 45.54
C VAL A 42 -1.83 15.51 45.58
N VAL A 43 -0.93 15.71 44.59
CA VAL A 43 -0.08 16.90 44.50
C VAL A 43 -0.72 17.88 43.53
N VAL A 44 -0.93 19.12 43.98
CA VAL A 44 -1.46 20.19 43.13
C VAL A 44 -0.37 21.18 42.76
N ILE A 45 -0.23 21.38 41.45
CA ILE A 45 0.76 22.23 40.79
C ILE A 45 -0.01 23.23 39.93
N ASP A 46 0.43 24.49 39.93
CA ASP A 46 -0.15 25.55 39.09
C ASP A 46 0.02 25.23 37.59
N GLU A 47 -0.93 25.65 36.76
CA GLU A 47 -0.90 25.38 35.31
C GLU A 47 0.38 25.93 34.65
N ARG A 48 0.90 27.07 35.12
CA ARG A 48 2.14 27.67 34.61
C ARG A 48 3.37 26.88 35.02
N ASP A 49 3.42 26.37 36.25
CA ASP A 49 4.49 25.50 36.73
C ASP A 49 4.47 24.15 35.99
N ALA A 50 3.28 23.61 35.70
CA ALA A 50 3.12 22.39 34.93
C ALA A 50 3.63 22.56 33.48
N GLN A 51 3.33 23.69 32.84
CA GLN A 51 3.77 24.00 31.48
C GLN A 51 5.29 24.16 31.38
N ASN A 52 5.91 24.86 32.34
CA ASN A 52 7.36 25.01 32.42
C ASN A 52 8.07 23.65 32.58
N ILE A 53 7.47 22.70 33.31
CA ILE A 53 8.03 21.36 33.48
C ILE A 53 8.04 20.62 32.15
N THR A 54 6.94 20.68 31.39
CA THR A 54 6.82 20.02 30.09
C THR A 54 7.85 20.57 29.09
N GLU A 55 8.01 21.89 29.00
CA GLU A 55 9.01 22.50 28.10
C GLU A 55 10.45 22.09 28.48
N MET A 56 10.77 22.00 29.77
CA MET A 56 12.07 21.53 30.23
C MET A 56 12.32 20.04 29.94
N GLU A 57 11.30 19.18 30.09
CA GLU A 57 11.38 17.74 29.78
C GLU A 57 11.52 17.50 28.26
N GLU A 58 10.89 18.33 27.42
CA GLU A 58 11.01 18.28 25.96
C GLU A 58 12.39 18.70 25.45
N GLN A 59 13.00 19.73 26.06
CA GLN A 59 14.34 20.19 25.68
C GLN A 59 15.47 19.23 26.09
N GLN A 60 15.27 18.42 27.13
CA GLN A 60 16.27 17.44 27.58
C GLN A 60 16.25 16.12 26.79
N ASN A 61 15.15 15.80 26.08
CA ASN A 61 14.95 14.52 25.40
C ASN A 61 15.23 14.55 23.88
N GLY A 62 16.13 15.42 23.42
CA GLY A 62 16.56 15.50 22.02
C GLY A 62 17.53 14.39 21.59
N ALA A 63 17.13 13.11 21.62
CA ALA A 63 17.60 12.03 20.74
C ALA A 63 16.98 10.66 21.11
N ILE A 64 16.33 10.04 20.11
CA ILE A 64 15.81 8.65 20.01
C ILE A 64 14.41 8.38 20.57
N SER A 65 13.56 7.96 19.62
CA SER A 65 12.18 7.51 19.71
C SER A 65 12.01 6.07 20.23
N ASN A 66 10.94 5.90 21.00
CA ASN A 66 10.01 4.75 21.09
C ASN A 66 10.53 3.37 21.57
N VAL A 67 10.16 3.03 22.80
CA VAL A 67 9.56 1.72 23.12
C VAL A 67 8.30 1.95 23.95
N ASN A 68 7.21 1.33 23.51
CA ASN A 68 5.91 1.26 24.17
C ASN A 68 6.04 0.64 25.57
N ASP A 69 5.31 1.17 26.55
CA ASP A 69 4.61 0.28 27.47
C ASP A 69 3.26 0.87 27.89
N GLU A 70 2.22 0.08 27.64
CA GLU A 70 0.87 0.34 28.08
C GLU A 70 0.79 0.06 29.58
N SER A 71 0.34 1.04 30.38
CA SER A 71 -0.49 0.74 31.56
C SER A 71 -1.22 1.99 32.06
N LYS A 72 -2.31 2.33 31.36
CA LYS A 72 -3.39 3.09 32.01
C LYS A 72 -4.12 2.17 32.99
N GLY A 73 -3.90 2.43 34.28
CA GLY A 73 -4.99 2.61 35.23
C GLY A 73 -5.60 1.36 35.88
N VAL A 74 -5.21 1.11 37.13
CA VAL A 74 -6.19 0.84 38.18
C VAL A 74 -5.89 1.76 39.35
N ALA A 75 -6.72 2.79 39.45
CA ALA A 75 -6.79 3.72 40.56
C ALA A 75 -7.06 2.96 41.86
N SER A 76 -6.06 2.85 42.74
CA SER A 76 -6.36 2.71 44.17
C SER A 76 -6.98 4.03 44.61
N LYS A 77 -8.21 4.00 45.12
CA LYS A 77 -8.91 5.13 45.74
C LYS A 77 -7.99 5.86 46.73
N LYS A 78 -7.26 6.87 46.28
CA LYS A 78 -6.58 7.83 47.15
C LYS A 78 -7.66 8.78 47.63
N SER A 79 -7.92 8.76 48.93
CA SER A 79 -8.95 9.59 49.54
C SER A 79 -8.72 11.05 49.14
N LEU A 80 -9.74 11.70 48.59
CA LEU A 80 -9.73 13.10 48.10
C LEU A 80 -9.33 14.13 49.18
N ASN A 81 -9.16 13.71 50.43
CA ASN A 81 -8.96 14.55 51.61
C ASN A 81 -7.49 14.77 52.00
N GLN A 82 -6.52 14.45 51.14
CA GLN A 82 -5.08 14.65 51.43
C GLN A 82 -4.37 15.27 50.23
N GLN A 83 -4.58 16.57 50.07
CA GLN A 83 -4.00 17.39 49.00
C GLN A 83 -2.80 18.18 49.53
N VAL A 84 -1.71 18.21 48.77
CA VAL A 84 -0.50 18.99 49.10
C VAL A 84 -0.18 19.92 47.94
N THR A 85 0.01 21.21 48.24
CA THR A 85 0.32 22.24 47.24
C THR A 85 1.84 22.32 47.03
N LEU A 86 2.30 22.18 45.79
CA LEU A 86 3.71 22.27 45.41
C LEU A 86 3.89 23.35 44.34
N ARG A 87 4.61 24.43 44.64
CA ARG A 87 4.78 25.57 43.73
C ARG A 87 6.20 26.14 43.71
N THR A 88 6.52 26.83 42.62
CA THR A 88 7.74 27.64 42.56
C THR A 88 7.52 28.92 43.36
N VAL A 89 8.61 29.51 43.83
CA VAL A 89 8.54 30.71 44.68
C VAL A 89 7.85 31.87 43.96
N ASP A 90 8.06 31.99 42.64
CA ASP A 90 7.45 33.03 41.80
C ASP A 90 5.93 32.86 41.68
N ASN A 91 5.47 31.61 41.49
CA ASN A 91 4.07 31.30 41.24
C ASN A 91 3.23 31.10 42.51
N PHE A 92 3.83 31.23 43.70
CA PHE A 92 3.14 31.21 45.00
C PHE A 92 2.89 32.62 45.56
N GLN A 93 3.14 33.66 44.77
CA GLN A 93 2.95 35.02 45.23
C GLN A 93 1.46 35.38 45.38
N GLY A 94 1.09 35.84 46.58
CA GLY A 94 -0.29 36.23 46.91
C GLY A 94 -1.09 35.14 47.64
N GLU A 95 -0.53 33.94 47.75
CA GLU A 95 -1.12 32.81 48.50
C GLU A 95 -0.45 32.64 49.87
N GLU A 96 -1.15 32.01 50.82
CA GLU A 96 -0.65 31.71 52.17
C GLU A 96 -1.03 30.29 52.58
N ALA A 97 -0.22 29.67 53.44
CA ALA A 97 -0.52 28.33 53.98
C ALA A 97 -0.19 28.27 55.48
N ASN A 98 -0.83 27.36 56.21
CA ASN A 98 -0.54 27.20 57.64
C ASN A 98 0.91 26.79 57.88
N ILE A 99 1.39 25.79 57.14
CA ILE A 99 2.77 25.29 57.22
C ILE A 99 3.43 25.41 55.85
N ILE A 100 4.61 26.03 55.80
CA ILE A 100 5.42 26.14 54.59
C ILE A 100 6.74 25.42 54.76
N ILE A 101 7.04 24.52 53.82
CA ILE A 101 8.29 23.79 53.76
C ILE A 101 9.05 24.25 52.52
N VAL A 102 10.22 24.86 52.72
CA VAL A 102 11.03 25.40 51.64
C VAL A 102 12.26 24.53 51.42
N SER A 103 12.47 24.09 50.17
CA SER A 103 13.68 23.39 49.75
C SER A 103 14.60 24.33 48.98
N LEU A 104 15.72 24.73 49.57
CA LEU A 104 16.67 25.68 48.98
C LEU A 104 17.70 25.05 48.01
N VAL A 105 17.87 23.73 48.06
CA VAL A 105 18.64 22.86 47.12
C VAL A 105 20.15 23.09 47.05
N ARG A 106 20.64 24.34 46.95
CA ARG A 106 22.05 24.64 46.68
C ARG A 106 22.96 24.21 47.83
N ASN A 107 24.10 23.64 47.44
CA ASN A 107 25.17 23.20 48.34
C ASN A 107 26.53 23.45 47.64
N PHE A 108 27.63 23.43 48.40
CA PHE A 108 28.98 23.66 47.86
C PHE A 108 29.33 22.66 46.75
N SER A 109 29.90 23.14 45.65
CA SER A 109 30.35 22.27 44.56
C SER A 109 31.73 21.70 44.87
N LYS A 110 31.95 20.39 44.68
CA LYS A 110 33.26 19.73 44.87
C LYS A 110 34.25 19.95 43.70
N SER A 111 33.94 20.81 42.72
CA SER A 111 34.73 20.99 41.50
C SER A 111 35.59 22.27 41.52
N PRO A 112 36.89 22.25 41.19
CA PRO A 112 37.81 23.37 41.41
C PRO A 112 37.60 24.60 40.51
N SER A 113 36.75 24.50 39.49
CA SER A 113 36.56 25.52 38.44
C SER A 113 35.13 26.10 38.38
N GLY A 114 34.24 25.72 39.30
CA GLY A 114 32.87 26.25 39.35
C GLY A 114 32.73 27.34 40.39
N HIS A 115 32.37 28.56 39.99
CA HIS A 115 31.96 29.60 40.94
C HIS A 115 30.74 29.10 41.74
N ASP A 116 30.89 28.89 43.05
CA ASP A 116 29.77 28.61 43.96
C ASP A 116 28.78 29.78 43.89
N SER A 117 27.65 29.58 43.21
CA SER A 117 26.61 30.60 43.02
C SER A 117 25.27 30.03 43.47
N ILE A 118 24.54 30.79 44.28
CA ILE A 118 23.17 30.49 44.71
C ILE A 118 22.13 30.86 43.64
N GLY A 119 22.57 31.36 42.47
CA GLY A 119 21.71 31.66 41.32
C GLY A 119 20.62 32.69 41.65
N PHE A 120 19.36 32.36 41.35
CA PHE A 120 18.18 33.19 41.57
C PHE A 120 18.00 33.69 43.02
N LEU A 121 18.57 33.00 44.01
CA LEU A 121 18.52 33.42 45.42
C LEU A 121 19.47 34.58 45.78
N LYS A 122 20.26 35.07 44.80
CA LYS A 122 21.20 36.18 44.96
C LYS A 122 20.57 37.55 44.68
N SER A 123 19.47 37.62 43.93
CA SER A 123 18.86 38.89 43.51
C SER A 123 18.10 39.57 44.66
N HIS A 124 18.23 40.89 44.75
CA HIS A 124 17.64 41.67 45.83
C HIS A 124 16.12 41.82 45.69
N ASN A 125 15.43 41.50 46.80
CA ASN A 125 14.18 42.07 47.30
C ASN A 125 12.81 41.53 46.89
N TYR A 126 12.62 40.81 45.78
CA TYR A 126 11.27 40.30 45.47
C TYR A 126 11.03 38.84 45.90
N GLN A 127 11.92 37.92 45.52
CA GLN A 127 11.66 36.48 45.65
C GLN A 127 11.88 35.92 47.07
N SER A 128 12.91 36.39 47.80
CA SER A 128 13.20 35.91 49.17
C SER A 128 12.25 36.47 50.24
N ASN A 129 11.82 37.73 50.09
CA ASN A 129 10.82 38.32 51.00
C ASN A 129 9.45 37.67 50.81
N VAL A 130 9.05 37.44 49.55
CA VAL A 130 7.84 36.69 49.23
C VAL A 130 7.91 35.30 49.81
N LEU A 131 9.05 34.62 49.81
CA LEU A 131 9.19 33.27 50.38
C LEU A 131 9.04 33.22 51.90
N LEU A 132 9.64 34.18 52.61
CA LEU A 132 9.69 34.19 54.09
C LEU A 132 8.39 34.68 54.75
N SER A 133 7.45 35.25 53.98
CA SER A 133 6.25 35.92 54.51
C SER A 133 4.93 35.14 54.37
N ARG A 134 4.97 33.87 53.95
CA ARG A 134 3.76 33.15 53.47
C ARG A 134 3.16 32.18 54.49
N ALA A 135 3.91 31.86 55.54
CA ALA A 135 3.50 30.87 56.53
C ALA A 135 2.68 31.52 57.65
N ARG A 136 1.51 30.96 57.95
CA ARG A 136 0.64 31.46 59.04
C ARG A 136 1.00 30.90 60.41
N LYS A 137 1.42 29.62 60.47
CA LYS A 137 1.74 28.91 61.72
C LYS A 137 3.20 28.50 61.83
N GLY A 138 3.80 28.00 60.75
CA GLY A 138 5.17 27.50 60.81
C GLY A 138 5.87 27.45 59.46
N MET A 139 7.15 27.82 59.45
CA MET A 139 8.00 27.79 58.27
C MET A 139 9.25 26.95 58.53
N TYR A 140 9.56 26.02 57.63
CA TYR A 140 10.71 25.13 57.72
C TYR A 140 11.60 25.29 56.49
N LEU A 141 12.83 25.75 56.69
CA LEU A 141 13.81 25.95 55.62
C LEU A 141 14.80 24.79 55.60
N ILE A 142 14.96 24.14 54.43
CA ILE A 142 15.89 23.03 54.24
C ILE A 142 16.93 23.45 53.21
N GLY A 143 18.16 23.68 53.66
CA GLY A 143 19.27 24.13 52.81
C GLY A 143 20.57 24.26 53.60
N ASN A 144 21.65 24.65 52.90
CA ASN A 144 22.95 24.90 53.52
C ASN A 144 23.02 26.36 54.01
N SER A 145 23.05 26.57 55.34
CA SER A 145 23.08 27.91 55.96
C SER A 145 24.39 28.66 55.68
N GLU A 146 25.54 28.00 55.77
CA GLU A 146 26.86 28.60 55.53
C GLU A 146 26.96 29.17 54.11
N LEU A 147 26.55 28.37 53.11
CA LEU A 147 26.56 28.79 51.70
C LEU A 147 25.65 30.00 51.46
N MET A 148 24.46 30.00 52.06
CA MET A 148 23.49 31.09 51.88
C MET A 148 23.96 32.40 52.52
N SER A 149 24.51 32.34 53.73
CA SER A 149 25.08 33.51 54.42
C SER A 149 26.29 34.09 53.67
N MET A 150 27.21 33.22 53.19
CA MET A 150 28.40 33.67 52.45
C MET A 150 28.06 34.37 51.12
N LYS A 151 27.04 33.90 50.41
CA LYS A 151 26.73 34.35 49.03
C LYS A 151 25.70 35.47 48.96
N SER A 152 24.95 35.72 50.02
CA SER A 152 24.00 36.83 50.15
C SER A 152 24.12 37.49 51.53
N LYS A 153 25.08 38.41 51.63
CA LYS A 153 25.38 39.16 52.87
C LYS A 153 24.27 40.13 53.28
N ASP A 154 23.49 40.61 52.31
CA ASP A 154 22.54 41.70 52.55
C ASP A 154 21.14 41.20 52.98
N MET A 155 20.83 39.91 52.74
CA MET A 155 19.52 39.33 53.06
C MET A 155 19.62 38.03 53.85
N TRP A 156 20.31 37.01 53.31
CA TRP A 156 20.34 35.69 53.96
C TRP A 156 21.26 35.65 55.17
N ALA A 157 22.36 36.41 55.20
CA ALA A 157 23.20 36.50 56.40
C ALA A 157 22.42 37.05 57.62
N PRO A 158 21.74 38.22 57.55
CA PRO A 158 20.90 38.71 58.64
C PRO A 158 19.79 37.72 59.05
N VAL A 159 19.11 37.09 58.09
CA VAL A 159 18.04 36.11 58.39
C VAL A 159 18.60 34.89 59.12
N ILE A 160 19.75 34.38 58.68
CA ILE A 160 20.40 33.23 59.31
C ILE A 160 20.95 33.59 60.68
N ASP A 161 21.48 34.80 60.87
CA ASP A 161 21.92 35.30 62.17
C ASP A 161 20.75 35.38 63.15
N ILE A 162 19.59 35.90 62.73
CA ILE A 162 18.35 35.89 63.54
C ILE A 162 17.93 34.46 63.91
N LEU A 163 18.01 33.52 62.98
CA LEU A 163 17.66 32.12 63.25
C LEU A 163 18.68 31.46 64.20
N HIS A 164 19.97 31.81 64.10
CA HIS A 164 21.01 31.34 65.02
C HIS A 164 20.82 31.89 66.44
N GLU A 165 20.56 33.20 66.59
CA GLU A 165 20.27 33.81 67.89
C GLU A 165 19.08 33.16 68.59
N ARG A 166 18.09 32.71 67.82
CA ARG A 166 16.89 32.03 68.33
C ARG A 166 17.05 30.51 68.53
N ASN A 167 18.24 29.95 68.31
CA ASN A 167 18.50 28.50 68.32
C ASN A 167 17.58 27.70 67.36
N GLN A 168 17.24 28.28 66.21
CA GLN A 168 16.36 27.68 65.20
C GLN A 168 17.12 27.09 64.00
N VAL A 169 18.46 27.14 64.02
CA VAL A 169 19.33 26.46 63.04
C VAL A 169 19.92 25.21 63.67
N GLY A 170 19.67 24.05 63.06
CA GLY A 170 20.19 22.77 63.52
C GLY A 170 20.25 21.74 62.40
N PHE A 171 20.94 20.62 62.66
CA PHE A 171 21.14 19.54 61.68
C PHE A 171 19.90 18.66 61.44
N GLY A 172 18.84 18.85 62.22
CA GLY A 172 17.63 18.03 62.13
C GLY A 172 16.41 18.72 62.73
N ILE A 173 15.25 18.08 62.59
CA ILE A 173 13.95 18.64 62.98
C ILE A 173 13.49 18.00 64.29
N PRO A 174 13.21 18.80 65.33
CA PRO A 174 12.66 18.27 66.57
C PRO A 174 11.20 17.86 66.38
N ILE A 175 10.87 16.62 66.72
CA ILE A 175 9.50 16.11 66.81
C ILE A 175 9.14 15.85 68.26
N VAL A 176 7.92 16.23 68.63
CA VAL A 176 7.36 16.06 69.98
C VAL A 176 5.98 15.42 69.84
N CYS A 177 5.66 14.49 70.73
CA CYS A 177 4.33 13.90 70.78
C CYS A 177 3.47 14.66 71.79
N ASP A 178 2.32 15.21 71.34
CA ASP A 178 1.41 15.97 72.22
C ASP A 178 0.89 15.15 73.41
N ARG A 179 0.72 13.82 73.23
CA ARG A 179 0.29 12.91 74.31
C ARG A 179 1.44 12.48 75.23
N HIS A 180 2.68 12.64 74.80
CA HIS A 180 3.87 12.27 75.57
C HIS A 180 4.95 13.36 75.44
N PRO A 181 4.82 14.47 76.19
CA PRO A 181 5.70 15.65 76.06
C PRO A 181 7.19 15.35 76.35
N ASP A 182 7.46 14.31 77.13
CA ASP A 182 8.82 13.85 77.46
C ASP A 182 9.55 13.19 76.28
N TYR A 183 8.81 12.77 75.24
CA TYR A 183 9.35 12.09 74.07
C TYR A 183 9.73 13.11 72.99
N LYS A 184 10.91 13.72 73.13
CA LYS A 184 11.49 14.67 72.17
C LYS A 184 12.66 14.04 71.42
N ASN A 185 12.59 14.02 70.10
CA ASN A 185 13.67 13.48 69.27
C ASN A 185 13.99 14.44 68.12
N ILE A 186 15.26 14.54 67.76
CA ILE A 186 15.71 15.35 66.63
C ILE A 186 15.94 14.41 65.44
N ILE A 187 15.20 14.63 64.36
CA ILE A 187 15.25 13.83 63.16
C ILE A 187 16.24 14.45 62.17
N VAL A 188 17.33 13.75 61.92
CA VAL A 188 18.39 14.17 60.99
C VAL A 188 18.21 13.46 59.64
N GLU A 189 17.75 12.21 59.66
CA GLU A 189 17.55 11.39 58.46
C GLU A 189 16.07 11.04 58.23
N PRO A 190 15.61 10.94 56.97
CA PRO A 190 14.21 10.67 56.66
C PRO A 190 13.67 9.37 57.27
N ASP A 191 14.48 8.29 57.29
CA ASP A 191 14.05 6.97 57.76
C ASP A 191 13.77 6.93 59.27
N GLN A 192 14.27 7.93 60.01
CA GLN A 192 14.02 8.03 61.43
C GLN A 192 12.56 8.43 61.74
N PHE A 193 11.83 9.04 60.79
CA PHE A 193 10.40 9.33 60.97
C PHE A 193 9.58 8.06 61.22
N GLU A 194 9.83 6.97 60.47
CA GLU A 194 9.14 5.71 60.67
C GLU A 194 9.52 5.02 61.99
N LYS A 195 10.77 5.15 62.43
CA LYS A 195 11.25 4.52 63.66
C LYS A 195 10.75 5.24 64.91
N VAL A 196 10.65 6.56 64.87
CA VAL A 196 10.38 7.40 66.03
C VAL A 196 8.90 7.80 66.12
N SER A 197 8.26 8.05 64.99
CA SER A 197 6.88 8.52 64.89
C SER A 197 6.11 7.82 63.74
N PRO A 198 5.95 6.48 63.79
CA PRO A 198 5.33 5.70 62.72
C PRO A 198 3.88 6.12 62.41
N ASP A 199 3.06 6.34 63.45
CA ASP A 199 1.63 6.64 63.32
C ASP A 199 1.29 8.12 63.67
N GLY A 200 2.27 9.02 63.58
CA GLY A 200 2.10 10.46 63.82
C GLY A 200 2.34 10.94 65.25
N GLY A 201 2.19 10.05 66.26
CA GLY A 201 2.62 10.29 67.64
C GLY A 201 3.92 9.54 67.97
N CYS A 202 4.15 9.15 69.23
CA CYS A 202 5.37 8.43 69.64
C CYS A 202 5.30 6.91 69.39
N ASN A 203 6.43 6.21 69.48
CA ASN A 203 6.52 4.75 69.31
C ASN A 203 5.93 3.89 70.46
N LYS A 204 5.26 4.49 71.46
CA LYS A 204 4.54 3.74 72.51
C LYS A 204 3.22 3.18 71.95
N THR A 205 2.77 2.03 72.43
CA THR A 205 1.48 1.41 72.03
C THR A 205 0.28 2.21 72.55
N CYS A 206 -0.79 2.36 71.77
CA CYS A 206 -1.97 3.14 72.16
C CYS A 206 -2.79 2.47 73.28
N ASN A 207 -3.07 1.16 73.15
CA ASN A 207 -3.80 0.33 74.14
C ASN A 207 -5.21 0.81 74.57
N ALA A 208 -5.78 1.83 73.94
CA ALA A 208 -7.15 2.30 74.23
C ALA A 208 -8.20 1.25 73.83
N PRO A 209 -9.33 1.13 74.57
CA PRO A 209 -10.41 0.20 74.23
C PRO A 209 -11.16 0.67 72.97
N LEU A 210 -11.32 -0.23 72.01
CA LEU A 210 -12.15 -0.03 70.82
C LEU A 210 -13.64 -0.20 71.16
N PRO A 211 -14.57 0.35 70.35
CA PRO A 211 -16.01 0.20 70.55
C PRO A 211 -16.51 -1.26 70.60
N CYS A 212 -15.77 -2.19 70.00
CA CYS A 212 -16.05 -3.63 70.04
C CYS A 212 -15.55 -4.34 71.31
N GLY A 213 -14.93 -3.62 72.25
CA GLY A 213 -14.35 -4.15 73.48
C GLY A 213 -12.90 -4.63 73.39
N HIS A 214 -12.34 -4.77 72.19
CA HIS A 214 -10.93 -5.16 71.98
C HIS A 214 -9.95 -3.98 72.12
N LYS A 215 -8.67 -4.23 72.41
CA LYS A 215 -7.65 -3.18 72.59
C LYS A 215 -7.05 -2.73 71.25
N CYS A 216 -6.82 -1.42 71.08
CA CYS A 216 -6.15 -0.86 69.91
C CYS A 216 -4.68 -1.31 69.83
N LYS A 217 -4.28 -1.89 68.69
CA LYS A 217 -2.91 -2.38 68.44
C LYS A 217 -1.98 -1.35 67.78
N PHE A 218 -2.47 -0.17 67.39
CA PHE A 218 -1.65 0.88 66.75
C PHE A 218 -0.69 1.55 67.74
N ARG A 219 0.38 2.19 67.23
CA ARG A 219 1.25 3.06 68.04
C ARG A 219 0.52 4.36 68.35
N CYS A 220 1.04 5.16 69.27
CA CYS A 220 0.41 6.41 69.66
C CYS A 220 0.17 7.27 68.41
N HIS A 221 -1.10 7.58 68.16
CA HIS A 221 -1.54 8.27 66.95
C HIS A 221 -2.48 9.41 67.36
N ALA A 222 -2.32 10.59 66.74
CA ALA A 222 -3.02 11.83 67.10
C ALA A 222 -4.23 12.13 66.19
N ASP A 223 -4.27 11.48 65.03
CA ASP A 223 -5.28 11.62 63.97
C ASP A 223 -6.71 11.20 64.36
N ASN A 224 -6.86 10.23 65.26
CA ASN A 224 -8.18 9.69 65.67
C ASN A 224 -8.25 9.39 67.18
N PRO A 225 -8.59 10.38 68.02
CA PRO A 225 -8.66 10.21 69.48
C PRO A 225 -9.72 9.20 69.93
N GLU A 226 -10.86 9.15 69.26
CA GLU A 226 -12.03 8.33 69.66
C GLU A 226 -12.00 6.91 69.08
N HIS A 227 -10.97 6.56 68.29
CA HIS A 227 -10.80 5.23 67.68
C HIS A 227 -12.01 4.76 66.85
N ILE A 228 -12.82 5.71 66.37
CA ILE A 228 -14.00 5.47 65.54
C ILE A 228 -13.51 5.06 64.15
N GLY A 229 -13.95 3.89 63.67
CA GLY A 229 -13.54 3.36 62.37
C GLY A 229 -12.28 2.51 62.36
N ILE A 230 -11.63 2.27 63.52
CA ILE A 230 -10.54 1.29 63.61
C ILE A 230 -11.13 -0.12 63.54
N LYS A 231 -10.69 -0.89 62.53
CA LYS A 231 -11.15 -2.25 62.29
C LYS A 231 -10.47 -3.21 63.26
N CYS A 232 -11.27 -3.98 64.00
CA CYS A 232 -10.79 -5.00 64.91
C CYS A 232 -10.68 -6.36 64.22
N ASP A 233 -9.46 -6.80 63.96
CA ASP A 233 -9.16 -8.07 63.27
C ASP A 233 -9.30 -9.33 64.14
N GLU A 234 -9.67 -9.22 65.42
CA GLU A 234 -9.89 -10.37 66.30
C GLU A 234 -11.13 -11.19 65.87
N PRO A 235 -11.14 -12.52 66.11
CA PRO A 235 -12.29 -13.37 65.79
C PRO A 235 -13.54 -12.91 66.53
N CYS A 236 -14.66 -12.85 65.81
CA CYS A 236 -15.91 -12.42 66.42
C CYS A 236 -16.42 -13.46 67.42
N LEU A 237 -16.72 -13.01 68.65
CA LEU A 237 -17.28 -13.87 69.69
C LEU A 237 -18.82 -13.90 69.68
N LYS A 238 -19.47 -13.26 68.69
CA LYS A 238 -20.94 -13.22 68.58
C LYS A 238 -21.48 -14.55 68.05
N ILE A 239 -22.52 -15.08 68.70
CA ILE A 239 -23.28 -16.24 68.23
C ILE A 239 -24.59 -15.71 67.62
N ASN A 240 -24.95 -16.20 66.43
CA ASN A 240 -26.18 -15.79 65.77
C ASN A 240 -27.38 -16.50 66.42
N SER A 241 -28.33 -15.73 66.95
CA SER A 241 -29.48 -16.22 67.73
C SER A 241 -30.46 -17.10 66.96
N GLU A 242 -30.47 -17.05 65.63
CA GLU A 242 -31.45 -17.79 64.82
C GLU A 242 -30.92 -19.11 64.24
N CYS A 243 -29.61 -19.29 64.12
CA CYS A 243 -29.00 -20.55 63.65
C CYS A 243 -28.08 -21.19 64.69
N ASN A 244 -27.84 -20.53 65.83
CA ASN A 244 -26.93 -20.93 66.89
C ASN A 244 -25.50 -21.26 66.42
N HIS A 245 -25.09 -20.81 65.23
CA HIS A 245 -23.71 -20.94 64.75
C HIS A 245 -22.86 -19.77 65.24
N GLN A 246 -21.64 -20.07 65.68
CA GLN A 246 -20.64 -19.05 66.03
C GLN A 246 -20.19 -18.30 64.77
N CYS A 247 -20.15 -16.97 64.83
CA CYS A 247 -19.69 -16.16 63.71
C CYS A 247 -18.21 -16.46 63.42
N GLN A 248 -17.91 -16.97 62.22
CA GLN A 248 -16.53 -17.21 61.78
C GLN A 248 -15.85 -15.96 61.21
N LYS A 249 -16.56 -14.82 61.19
CA LYS A 249 -16.05 -13.56 60.66
C LYS A 249 -15.22 -12.80 61.70
N ARG A 250 -14.44 -11.81 61.25
CA ARG A 250 -13.69 -10.92 62.14
C ARG A 250 -14.63 -9.95 62.83
N CYS A 251 -14.25 -9.41 63.98
CA CYS A 251 -15.12 -8.58 64.81
C CYS A 251 -15.62 -7.30 64.11
N PHE A 252 -14.85 -6.77 63.15
CA PHE A 252 -15.27 -5.62 62.34
C PHE A 252 -16.33 -5.96 61.27
N ASP A 253 -16.56 -7.24 60.96
CA ASP A 253 -17.51 -7.69 59.95
C ASP A 253 -18.92 -7.88 60.54
N ASN A 254 -19.95 -7.51 59.78
CA ASN A 254 -21.34 -7.72 60.19
C ASN A 254 -21.69 -9.21 60.19
N CYS A 255 -22.20 -9.71 61.32
CA CYS A 255 -22.51 -11.13 61.55
C CYS A 255 -23.98 -11.53 61.25
N GLU A 256 -24.75 -10.71 60.52
CA GLU A 256 -26.16 -10.99 60.20
C GLU A 256 -26.31 -12.24 59.31
N ASP A 257 -25.47 -12.38 58.28
CA ASP A 257 -25.53 -13.52 57.34
C ASP A 257 -24.66 -14.70 57.79
N CYS A 258 -25.30 -15.81 58.17
CA CYS A 258 -24.62 -17.04 58.54
C CYS A 258 -24.04 -17.77 57.32
N GLU A 259 -22.71 -17.77 57.18
CA GLU A 259 -22.01 -18.38 56.05
C GLU A 259 -21.74 -19.89 56.19
N PHE A 260 -22.30 -20.53 57.21
CA PHE A 260 -22.15 -21.96 57.43
C PHE A 260 -22.71 -22.75 56.25
N LEU A 261 -21.97 -23.72 55.71
CA LEU A 261 -22.37 -24.50 54.55
C LEU A 261 -23.39 -25.57 54.96
N VAL A 262 -24.57 -25.55 54.34
CA VAL A 262 -25.66 -26.51 54.62
C VAL A 262 -25.86 -27.55 53.51
N GLY A 263 -24.96 -27.58 52.52
CA GLY A 263 -24.99 -28.54 51.41
C GLY A 263 -25.72 -28.01 50.17
N ASN A 264 -26.25 -28.92 49.35
CA ASN A 264 -26.90 -28.55 48.08
C ASN A 264 -28.40 -28.32 48.28
N ILE A 265 -28.93 -27.23 47.71
CA ILE A 265 -30.35 -26.88 47.81
C ILE A 265 -30.98 -26.79 46.42
N ILE A 266 -32.24 -27.18 46.28
CA ILE A 266 -32.99 -27.07 45.01
C ILE A 266 -33.81 -25.78 45.04
N LEU A 267 -33.69 -24.96 43.99
CA LEU A 267 -34.42 -23.68 43.90
C LEU A 267 -35.88 -23.89 43.45
N PRO A 268 -36.90 -23.44 44.22
CA PRO A 268 -38.32 -23.81 44.03
C PRO A 268 -39.01 -23.24 42.78
N GLY A 269 -38.33 -22.45 41.93
CA GLY A 269 -38.91 -21.91 40.68
C GLY A 269 -38.39 -22.54 39.38
N CYS A 270 -37.22 -23.20 39.40
CA CYS A 270 -36.60 -23.73 38.17
C CYS A 270 -36.02 -25.13 38.29
N GLY A 271 -36.05 -25.73 39.49
CA GLY A 271 -35.57 -27.09 39.74
C GLY A 271 -34.05 -27.27 39.69
N HIS A 272 -33.27 -26.20 39.48
CA HIS A 272 -31.81 -26.26 39.43
C HIS A 272 -31.19 -26.34 40.84
N GLU A 273 -30.13 -27.13 40.97
CA GLU A 273 -29.38 -27.36 42.21
C GLU A 273 -28.32 -26.27 42.44
N LEU A 274 -28.39 -25.58 43.58
CA LEU A 274 -27.35 -24.68 44.06
C LEU A 274 -26.42 -25.46 44.99
N LYS A 275 -25.21 -25.76 44.51
CA LYS A 275 -24.21 -26.52 45.27
C LYS A 275 -23.56 -25.68 46.36
N ASN A 276 -23.31 -26.29 47.52
CA ASN A 276 -22.65 -25.67 48.69
C ASN A 276 -23.31 -24.34 49.13
N ALA A 277 -24.63 -24.36 49.28
CA ALA A 277 -25.37 -23.20 49.76
C ALA A 277 -25.02 -22.87 51.23
N LYS A 278 -24.93 -21.57 51.51
CA LYS A 278 -24.77 -21.03 52.87
C LYS A 278 -26.11 -21.08 53.61
N CYS A 279 -26.08 -21.18 54.93
CA CYS A 279 -27.27 -21.30 55.78
C CYS A 279 -28.29 -20.18 55.53
N TRP A 280 -27.84 -18.94 55.31
CA TRP A 280 -28.73 -17.83 54.95
C TRP A 280 -29.42 -18.01 53.58
N GLN A 281 -28.77 -18.68 52.63
CA GLN A 281 -29.31 -18.95 51.29
C GLN A 281 -30.41 -20.02 51.33
N ASP A 282 -30.30 -20.98 52.24
CA ASP A 282 -31.34 -21.98 52.47
C ASP A 282 -32.63 -21.37 53.03
N ARG A 283 -32.49 -20.31 53.84
CA ARG A 283 -33.62 -19.54 54.40
C ARG A 283 -34.29 -18.64 53.37
N ALA A 284 -33.53 -18.14 52.40
CA ALA A 284 -34.00 -17.23 51.37
C ALA A 284 -34.26 -17.92 50.00
N LYS A 285 -34.52 -19.24 49.99
CA LYS A 285 -34.71 -20.07 48.78
C LYS A 285 -35.62 -19.43 47.72
N ASP A 286 -36.71 -18.81 48.14
CA ASP A 286 -37.71 -18.23 47.24
C ASP A 286 -37.26 -16.92 46.57
N SER A 287 -36.27 -16.24 47.13
CA SER A 287 -35.74 -14.96 46.62
C SER A 287 -34.46 -15.12 45.80
N ILE A 288 -33.89 -16.33 45.71
CA ILE A 288 -32.63 -16.57 45.00
C ILE A 288 -32.88 -16.71 43.50
N LYS A 289 -32.32 -15.78 42.74
CA LYS A 289 -32.29 -15.84 41.27
C LYS A 289 -31.36 -16.95 40.80
N CYS A 290 -31.89 -17.89 40.03
CA CYS A 290 -31.10 -18.94 39.40
C CYS A 290 -30.09 -18.37 38.39
N LYS A 291 -28.81 -18.71 38.58
CA LYS A 291 -27.69 -18.30 37.72
C LYS A 291 -27.26 -19.40 36.73
N THR A 292 -28.04 -20.47 36.59
CA THR A 292 -27.78 -21.49 35.58
C THR A 292 -28.09 -20.92 34.20
N LEU A 293 -27.13 -21.01 33.28
CA LEU A 293 -27.31 -20.63 31.88
C LEU A 293 -28.14 -21.69 31.17
N VAL A 294 -29.23 -21.26 30.54
CA VAL A 294 -30.10 -22.13 29.73
C VAL A 294 -30.23 -21.55 28.33
N PRO A 295 -30.26 -22.39 27.27
CA PRO A 295 -30.47 -21.91 25.91
C PRO A 295 -31.91 -21.41 25.77
N LYS A 296 -32.09 -20.11 25.54
CA LYS A 296 -33.40 -19.50 25.25
C LYS A 296 -33.41 -18.98 23.81
N LYS A 297 -34.54 -19.15 23.11
CA LYS A 297 -34.76 -18.63 21.76
C LYS A 297 -34.93 -17.11 21.82
N LEU A 298 -34.24 -16.37 20.93
CA LEU A 298 -34.36 -14.91 20.84
C LEU A 298 -35.71 -14.50 20.20
N LEU A 299 -36.21 -13.32 20.55
CA LEU A 299 -37.51 -12.84 20.05
C LEU A 299 -37.46 -12.39 18.57
N GLN A 300 -36.31 -11.91 18.10
CA GLN A 300 -36.17 -11.28 16.79
C GLN A 300 -35.66 -12.23 15.68
N CYS A 301 -35.17 -13.42 16.03
CA CYS A 301 -34.66 -14.45 15.11
C CYS A 301 -34.85 -15.87 15.64
N GLU A 302 -34.59 -16.86 14.80
CA GLU A 302 -34.65 -18.29 15.11
C GLU A 302 -33.49 -18.82 15.96
N HIS A 303 -32.46 -18.00 16.23
CA HIS A 303 -31.27 -18.39 16.97
C HIS A 303 -31.47 -18.45 18.50
N TYR A 304 -30.63 -19.26 19.17
CA TYR A 304 -30.62 -19.45 20.61
C TYR A 304 -29.44 -18.74 21.25
N ARG A 305 -29.62 -18.25 22.47
CA ARG A 305 -28.53 -17.69 23.29
C ARG A 305 -28.63 -18.23 24.71
N ASN A 306 -27.48 -18.52 25.30
CA ASN A 306 -27.40 -18.88 26.71
C ASN A 306 -27.69 -17.64 27.57
N ILE A 307 -28.84 -17.67 28.25
CA ILE A 307 -29.32 -16.59 29.13
C ILE A 307 -29.55 -17.22 30.51
N TYR A 308 -29.36 -16.45 31.57
CA TYR A 308 -29.66 -16.94 32.92
C TYR A 308 -31.12 -17.36 33.03
N CYS A 309 -31.36 -18.52 33.65
CA CYS A 309 -32.70 -19.08 33.81
C CYS A 309 -33.69 -18.06 34.41
N SER A 310 -33.23 -17.25 35.36
CA SER A 310 -34.01 -16.20 36.04
C SER A 310 -34.26 -14.92 35.24
N GLU A 311 -33.60 -14.70 34.09
CA GLU A 311 -33.75 -13.49 33.29
C GLU A 311 -34.74 -13.71 32.12
N PRO A 312 -35.68 -12.79 31.86
CA PRO A 312 -36.52 -12.82 30.68
C PRO A 312 -35.71 -12.47 29.42
N VAL A 313 -36.12 -12.99 28.25
CA VAL A 313 -35.49 -12.65 26.98
C VAL A 313 -35.91 -11.23 26.59
N SER A 314 -35.00 -10.25 26.74
CA SER A 314 -35.19 -8.85 26.33
C SER A 314 -34.97 -8.65 24.82
N THR A 315 -35.59 -7.60 24.27
CA THR A 315 -35.36 -7.10 22.90
C THR A 315 -33.96 -6.53 22.68
N ASP A 316 -33.21 -6.25 23.75
CA ASP A 316 -31.85 -5.69 23.68
C ASP A 316 -30.77 -6.74 23.42
N TYR A 317 -31.10 -8.04 23.53
CA TYR A 317 -30.12 -9.10 23.29
C TYR A 317 -29.79 -9.23 21.81
N LYS A 318 -28.58 -8.78 21.45
CA LYS A 318 -28.04 -8.90 20.09
C LYS A 318 -27.69 -10.36 19.76
N CYS A 319 -28.19 -10.85 18.64
CA CYS A 319 -27.82 -12.15 18.06
C CYS A 319 -26.47 -12.08 17.34
N ILE A 320 -25.48 -12.85 17.83
CA ILE A 320 -24.13 -12.95 17.25
C ILE A 320 -23.95 -14.15 16.32
N GLU A 321 -24.98 -15.00 16.20
CA GLU A 321 -24.96 -16.15 15.30
C GLU A 321 -24.86 -15.73 13.83
N LYS A 322 -24.30 -16.62 13.01
CA LYS A 322 -24.11 -16.40 11.57
C LYS A 322 -25.45 -16.53 10.84
N CYS A 323 -25.69 -15.62 9.91
CA CYS A 323 -26.98 -15.53 9.20
C CYS A 323 -27.32 -16.78 8.37
N LYS A 324 -26.33 -17.38 7.69
CA LYS A 324 -26.44 -18.62 6.88
C LYS A 324 -27.43 -18.61 5.70
N GLU A 325 -28.18 -17.52 5.49
CA GLU A 325 -29.01 -17.34 4.30
C GLU A 325 -28.20 -17.34 3.00
N LYS A 326 -28.79 -17.84 1.91
CA LYS A 326 -28.15 -17.91 0.60
C LYS A 326 -28.14 -16.53 -0.07
N LEU A 327 -26.95 -16.01 -0.37
CA LEU A 327 -26.77 -14.78 -1.14
C LEU A 327 -26.97 -15.02 -2.64
N GLU A 328 -27.16 -13.94 -3.42
CA GLU A 328 -27.25 -13.99 -4.89
C GLU A 328 -26.01 -14.63 -5.53
N CYS A 329 -24.85 -14.51 -4.90
CA CYS A 329 -23.61 -15.15 -5.35
C CYS A 329 -23.55 -16.67 -5.06
N GLY A 330 -24.60 -17.27 -4.48
CA GLY A 330 -24.69 -18.68 -4.11
C GLY A 330 -24.00 -19.08 -2.80
N HIS A 331 -23.30 -18.16 -2.13
CA HIS A 331 -22.64 -18.41 -0.84
C HIS A 331 -23.55 -18.15 0.36
N GLU A 332 -23.29 -18.82 1.47
CA GLU A 332 -23.97 -18.56 2.74
C GLU A 332 -23.51 -17.24 3.38
N CYS A 333 -24.43 -16.49 3.97
CA CYS A 333 -24.14 -15.23 4.63
C CYS A 333 -23.40 -15.43 5.96
N LEU A 334 -22.11 -15.07 6.00
CA LEU A 334 -21.25 -15.13 7.19
C LEU A 334 -21.33 -13.90 8.11
N SER A 335 -22.27 -12.98 7.86
CA SER A 335 -22.50 -11.82 8.74
C SER A 335 -23.28 -12.22 10.00
N GLU A 336 -23.07 -11.47 11.09
CA GLU A 336 -23.89 -11.59 12.30
C GLU A 336 -25.37 -11.30 11.99
N CYS A 337 -26.26 -12.15 12.51
CA CYS A 337 -27.70 -12.06 12.30
C CYS A 337 -28.25 -10.64 12.57
N THR A 338 -27.79 -9.97 13.63
CA THR A 338 -28.21 -8.58 13.94
C THR A 338 -27.84 -7.56 12.88
N LYS A 339 -26.72 -7.73 12.17
CA LYS A 339 -26.32 -6.80 11.11
C LYS A 339 -27.24 -6.94 9.90
N CYS A 340 -27.66 -8.15 9.56
CA CYS A 340 -28.65 -8.40 8.51
C CYS A 340 -30.03 -7.88 8.94
N GLN A 341 -30.46 -8.16 10.17
CA GLN A 341 -31.73 -7.66 10.70
C GLN A 341 -31.83 -6.14 10.66
N ASN A 342 -30.77 -5.42 11.07
CA ASN A 342 -30.77 -3.95 11.04
C ASN A 342 -30.83 -3.37 9.62
N ARG A 343 -30.32 -4.09 8.61
CA ARG A 343 -30.41 -3.67 7.21
C ARG A 343 -31.80 -3.92 6.63
N SER A 344 -32.45 -4.99 7.08
CA SER A 344 -33.81 -5.35 6.68
C SER A 344 -34.93 -4.63 7.43
N LYS A 345 -34.61 -3.78 8.42
CA LYS A 345 -35.62 -2.98 9.13
C LYS A 345 -36.22 -1.94 8.20
N GLN A 346 -37.48 -2.12 7.81
CA GLN A 346 -38.31 -1.05 7.25
C GLN A 346 -38.67 -0.07 8.37
N GLU A 347 -38.61 1.24 8.11
CA GLU A 347 -39.05 2.27 9.06
C GLU A 347 -40.57 2.18 9.26
N GLY A 348 -40.99 1.49 10.33
CA GLY A 348 -42.38 1.38 10.76
C GLY A 348 -42.47 1.04 12.26
N PRO A 349 -43.55 1.42 12.97
CA PRO A 349 -43.59 1.34 14.43
C PRO A 349 -43.82 -0.09 14.91
N ASN A 350 -42.93 -0.54 15.81
CA ASN A 350 -43.04 -1.70 16.71
C ASN A 350 -43.86 -2.90 16.21
N ILE A 351 -43.22 -3.76 15.41
CA ILE A 351 -43.75 -5.10 15.12
C ILE A 351 -42.94 -6.15 15.88
N THR A 352 -43.59 -6.85 16.79
CA THR A 352 -43.10 -7.97 17.59
C THR A 352 -43.10 -9.28 16.78
N VAL A 353 -42.50 -9.28 15.59
CA VAL A 353 -42.45 -10.43 14.67
C VAL A 353 -40.98 -10.70 14.30
N PRO A 354 -40.57 -11.96 14.02
CA PRO A 354 -39.24 -12.26 13.50
C PRO A 354 -38.96 -11.41 12.26
N ILE A 355 -37.86 -10.65 12.27
CA ILE A 355 -37.49 -9.80 11.13
C ILE A 355 -36.93 -10.73 10.04
N GLU A 356 -37.64 -10.84 8.91
CA GLU A 356 -37.13 -11.52 7.73
C GLU A 356 -35.90 -10.77 7.20
N ARG A 357 -34.78 -11.48 7.06
CA ARG A 357 -33.49 -10.92 6.65
C ARG A 357 -33.40 -10.87 5.13
N THR A 358 -34.17 -9.98 4.50
CA THR A 358 -34.23 -9.79 3.04
C THR A 358 -33.00 -9.09 2.44
N GLN A 359 -32.21 -8.38 3.25
CA GLN A 359 -31.06 -7.62 2.79
C GLN A 359 -29.80 -8.07 3.53
N HIS A 360 -28.80 -8.47 2.74
CA HIS A 360 -27.50 -8.90 3.24
C HIS A 360 -26.39 -7.94 2.82
N GLY A 361 -25.26 -8.00 3.51
CA GLY A 361 -24.05 -7.31 3.07
C GLY A 361 -23.34 -8.01 1.94
N LYS A 362 -22.28 -7.34 1.44
CA LYS A 362 -21.32 -7.95 0.52
C LYS A 362 -20.85 -9.30 1.07
N CYS A 363 -20.77 -10.30 0.20
CA CYS A 363 -20.28 -11.61 0.56
C CYS A 363 -18.88 -11.51 1.18
N GLN A 364 -18.65 -12.15 2.32
CA GLN A 364 -17.34 -12.17 3.01
C GLN A 364 -16.52 -13.41 2.67
N THR A 365 -17.10 -14.38 1.96
CA THR A 365 -16.38 -15.57 1.48
C THR A 365 -15.23 -15.15 0.58
N VAL A 366 -14.03 -15.66 0.81
CA VAL A 366 -12.86 -15.40 -0.04
C VAL A 366 -13.05 -16.10 -1.38
N CYS A 367 -12.66 -15.45 -2.47
CA CYS A 367 -12.75 -16.02 -3.80
C CYS A 367 -11.73 -17.16 -4.00
N ASP A 368 -12.19 -18.36 -4.34
CA ASP A 368 -11.32 -19.53 -4.54
C ASP A 368 -10.74 -19.67 -5.95
N LYS A 369 -10.94 -18.66 -6.82
CA LYS A 369 -10.45 -18.71 -8.21
C LYS A 369 -8.95 -18.42 -8.28
N PHE A 370 -8.26 -19.17 -9.13
CA PHE A 370 -6.88 -18.87 -9.52
C PHE A 370 -6.87 -17.80 -10.62
N LEU A 371 -6.07 -16.77 -10.44
CA LEU A 371 -5.79 -15.76 -11.44
C LEU A 371 -4.94 -16.38 -12.56
N PHE A 372 -4.93 -15.78 -13.75
CA PHE A 372 -4.11 -16.25 -14.88
C PHE A 372 -2.60 -16.33 -14.57
N CYS A 373 -2.14 -15.57 -13.56
CA CYS A 373 -0.77 -15.61 -13.05
C CYS A 373 -0.47 -16.80 -12.11
N GLY A 374 -1.46 -17.66 -11.84
CA GLY A 374 -1.34 -18.82 -10.96
C GLY A 374 -1.52 -18.54 -9.47
N HIS A 375 -1.70 -17.28 -9.06
CA HIS A 375 -2.02 -16.94 -7.67
C HIS A 375 -3.51 -17.11 -7.37
N LYS A 376 -3.81 -17.47 -6.12
CA LYS A 376 -5.20 -17.53 -5.64
C LYS A 376 -5.71 -16.12 -5.37
N CYS A 377 -6.94 -15.81 -5.80
CA CYS A 377 -7.57 -14.54 -5.47
C CYS A 377 -7.71 -14.40 -3.95
N LYS A 378 -7.23 -13.29 -3.37
CA LYS A 378 -7.32 -13.01 -1.93
C LYS A 378 -8.52 -12.13 -1.56
N SER A 379 -9.27 -11.67 -2.55
CA SER A 379 -10.42 -10.78 -2.35
C SER A 379 -11.68 -11.55 -1.99
N HIS A 380 -12.63 -10.86 -1.36
CA HIS A 380 -13.95 -11.40 -1.12
C HIS A 380 -14.71 -11.65 -2.43
N CYS A 381 -15.73 -12.51 -2.36
CA CYS A 381 -16.57 -12.85 -3.50
C CYS A 381 -17.18 -11.59 -4.14
N HIS A 382 -17.03 -11.49 -5.45
CA HIS A 382 -17.35 -10.31 -6.25
C HIS A 382 -18.45 -10.60 -7.30
N GLU A 383 -19.44 -11.43 -6.95
CA GLU A 383 -20.72 -11.58 -7.70
C GLU A 383 -20.56 -11.74 -9.22
N GLY A 384 -19.63 -12.59 -9.66
CA GLY A 384 -19.41 -12.85 -11.09
C GLY A 384 -18.68 -11.74 -11.86
N LYS A 385 -18.29 -10.64 -11.21
CA LYS A 385 -17.33 -9.66 -11.78
C LYS A 385 -15.95 -10.29 -11.91
N GLU A 386 -15.05 -9.69 -12.68
CA GLU A 386 -13.68 -10.18 -12.83
C GLU A 386 -12.91 -10.12 -11.51
N CYS A 387 -11.97 -11.05 -11.31
CA CYS A 387 -11.12 -11.01 -10.13
C CYS A 387 -10.20 -9.78 -10.20
N PRO A 388 -9.96 -9.10 -9.07
CA PRO A 388 -9.01 -7.99 -9.04
C PRO A 388 -7.59 -8.47 -9.39
N PRO A 389 -6.75 -7.55 -9.86
CA PRO A 389 -5.42 -7.88 -10.33
C PRO A 389 -4.52 -8.31 -9.14
N CYS A 390 -3.50 -9.11 -9.42
CA CYS A 390 -2.70 -9.78 -8.39
C CYS A 390 -1.70 -8.84 -7.71
N GLU A 391 -1.72 -8.77 -6.37
CA GLU A 391 -0.77 -7.97 -5.57
C GLU A 391 0.42 -8.78 -5.02
N ASP A 392 0.42 -10.10 -5.21
CA ASP A 392 1.51 -10.98 -4.74
C ASP A 392 2.83 -10.73 -5.49
N ASN A 393 3.94 -11.24 -4.97
CA ASN A 393 5.24 -11.20 -5.64
C ASN A 393 5.27 -12.17 -6.82
N CYS A 394 6.05 -11.84 -7.86
CA CYS A 394 6.22 -12.70 -9.02
C CYS A 394 6.80 -14.06 -8.61
N THR A 395 6.26 -15.14 -9.16
CA THR A 395 6.69 -16.52 -8.83
C THR A 395 7.55 -17.13 -9.93
N VAL A 396 8.10 -16.32 -10.82
CA VAL A 396 9.09 -16.72 -11.82
C VAL A 396 10.44 -16.84 -11.12
N ILE A 397 10.89 -18.08 -10.99
CA ILE A 397 12.16 -18.46 -10.39
C ILE A 397 12.78 -19.50 -11.33
N CYS A 398 14.06 -19.34 -11.63
CA CYS A 398 14.88 -20.39 -12.20
C CYS A 398 16.15 -20.55 -11.35
N GLU A 399 16.99 -21.52 -11.67
CA GLU A 399 18.26 -21.74 -10.97
C GLU A 399 19.24 -20.55 -11.07
N HIS A 400 19.07 -19.71 -12.10
CA HIS A 400 19.93 -18.56 -12.34
C HIS A 400 19.45 -17.31 -11.59
N THR A 401 18.14 -17.06 -11.56
CA THR A 401 17.57 -15.81 -11.03
C THR A 401 16.17 -16.02 -10.45
N SER A 402 15.87 -15.22 -9.42
CA SER A 402 14.53 -15.10 -8.82
C SER A 402 13.99 -13.69 -9.07
N CYS A 403 12.75 -13.60 -9.55
CA CYS A 403 12.11 -12.31 -9.79
C CYS A 403 11.60 -11.70 -8.49
N ASN A 404 12.07 -10.49 -8.16
CA ASN A 404 11.66 -9.75 -6.95
C ASN A 404 10.59 -8.69 -7.22
N LYS A 405 9.99 -8.67 -8.41
CA LYS A 405 8.93 -7.71 -8.78
C LYS A 405 7.56 -8.18 -8.28
N HIS A 406 6.59 -7.27 -8.21
CA HIS A 406 5.17 -7.63 -8.04
C HIS A 406 4.66 -8.44 -9.24
N CYS A 407 3.67 -9.29 -9.03
CA CYS A 407 3.26 -10.29 -10.03
C CYS A 407 2.79 -9.66 -11.34
N LEU A 408 2.08 -8.53 -11.29
CA LEU A 408 1.60 -7.82 -12.50
C LEU A 408 2.70 -7.10 -13.25
N GLU A 409 3.88 -6.92 -12.67
CA GLU A 409 4.98 -6.30 -13.39
C GLU A 409 5.58 -7.31 -14.37
N PRO A 410 5.63 -6.98 -15.67
CA PRO A 410 6.31 -7.84 -16.63
C PRO A 410 7.78 -7.95 -16.24
N CYS A 411 8.26 -9.18 -16.14
CA CYS A 411 9.66 -9.48 -15.91
C CYS A 411 10.27 -10.11 -17.16
N ALA A 412 11.53 -9.75 -17.44
CA ALA A 412 12.29 -10.42 -18.46
C ALA A 412 12.44 -11.90 -18.07
N VAL A 413 12.32 -12.79 -19.05
CA VAL A 413 12.63 -14.20 -18.85
C VAL A 413 14.15 -14.39 -18.84
N CYS A 414 14.62 -15.48 -18.23
CA CYS A 414 16.05 -15.73 -18.06
C CYS A 414 16.77 -15.88 -19.43
N THR A 415 17.86 -15.14 -19.61
CA THR A 415 18.71 -15.17 -20.81
C THR A 415 19.94 -16.07 -20.68
N GLU A 416 20.18 -16.64 -19.50
CA GLU A 416 21.28 -17.58 -19.27
C GLU A 416 21.04 -18.91 -20.00
N LYS A 417 22.10 -19.65 -20.32
CA LYS A 417 22.00 -20.96 -20.98
C LYS A 417 21.23 -21.97 -20.12
N CYS A 418 20.39 -22.79 -20.74
CA CYS A 418 19.65 -23.83 -20.04
C CYS A 418 20.59 -24.93 -19.50
N SER A 419 20.47 -25.29 -18.22
CA SER A 419 21.26 -26.38 -17.61
C SER A 419 20.68 -27.79 -17.84
N TRP A 420 19.69 -27.92 -18.73
CA TRP A 420 19.07 -29.22 -18.98
C TRP A 420 19.93 -30.07 -19.91
N GLU A 421 20.61 -31.04 -19.31
CA GLU A 421 21.55 -31.93 -20.00
C GLU A 421 21.43 -33.37 -19.51
N CYS A 422 21.69 -34.33 -20.40
CA CYS A 422 22.05 -35.69 -20.00
C CYS A 422 22.92 -36.37 -21.07
N GLU A 423 23.60 -37.44 -20.68
CA GLU A 423 24.45 -38.23 -21.57
C GLU A 423 23.70 -38.85 -22.76
N HIS A 424 22.39 -39.12 -22.62
CA HIS A 424 21.59 -39.77 -23.66
C HIS A 424 21.05 -38.81 -24.74
N GLN A 425 20.82 -37.54 -24.39
CA GLN A 425 20.09 -36.58 -25.25
C GLN A 425 20.85 -35.25 -25.43
N GLY A 426 22.08 -35.16 -24.92
CA GLY A 426 22.88 -33.94 -24.96
C GLY A 426 22.35 -32.81 -24.06
N ARG A 427 22.81 -31.59 -24.35
CA ARG A 427 22.48 -30.36 -23.61
C ARG A 427 21.55 -29.45 -24.40
N CYS A 428 20.73 -28.67 -23.70
CA CYS A 428 19.88 -27.65 -24.31
C CYS A 428 20.66 -26.35 -24.53
N GLU A 429 20.83 -25.92 -25.78
CA GLU A 429 21.52 -24.66 -26.12
C GLU A 429 20.64 -23.40 -26.07
N LEU A 430 19.36 -23.50 -25.70
CA LEU A 430 18.47 -22.34 -25.62
C LEU A 430 18.64 -21.57 -24.31
N SER A 431 18.15 -20.33 -24.31
CA SER A 431 18.00 -19.57 -23.07
C SER A 431 17.03 -20.28 -22.10
N CYS A 432 17.36 -20.28 -20.81
CA CYS A 432 16.60 -20.92 -19.74
C CYS A 432 15.12 -20.49 -19.69
N GLY A 433 14.83 -19.23 -20.07
CA GLY A 433 13.48 -18.68 -20.10
C GLY A 433 12.64 -19.03 -21.34
N VAL A 434 13.22 -19.73 -22.33
CA VAL A 434 12.56 -20.11 -23.59
C VAL A 434 12.19 -21.59 -23.58
N SER A 435 11.16 -21.98 -24.32
CA SER A 435 10.72 -23.38 -24.44
C SER A 435 11.84 -24.30 -24.94
N CYS A 436 12.26 -25.26 -24.10
CA CYS A 436 13.29 -26.24 -24.44
C CYS A 436 12.97 -27.01 -25.73
N TYR A 437 14.00 -27.34 -26.51
CA TYR A 437 13.90 -28.19 -27.72
C TYR A 437 14.44 -29.59 -27.50
N ARG A 438 15.22 -29.84 -26.45
CA ARG A 438 15.74 -31.17 -26.15
C ARG A 438 14.61 -32.17 -25.87
N LEU A 439 14.73 -33.39 -26.38
CA LEU A 439 13.75 -34.46 -26.14
C LEU A 439 13.80 -34.96 -24.67
N PRO A 440 12.65 -35.29 -24.05
CA PRO A 440 12.62 -35.84 -22.71
C PRO A 440 13.28 -37.23 -22.63
N CYS A 441 14.17 -37.45 -21.66
CA CYS A 441 14.81 -38.74 -21.41
C CYS A 441 13.95 -39.61 -20.48
N ASN A 442 13.74 -40.89 -20.80
CA ASN A 442 12.96 -41.82 -19.97
C ASN A 442 13.84 -42.77 -19.13
N GLU A 443 15.17 -42.62 -19.24
CA GLU A 443 16.13 -43.42 -18.48
C GLU A 443 16.15 -43.05 -17.01
N ARG A 444 16.45 -44.03 -16.15
CA ARG A 444 16.65 -43.81 -14.72
C ARG A 444 17.94 -43.02 -14.48
N CYS A 445 17.96 -42.19 -13.46
CA CYS A 445 19.16 -41.48 -13.07
C CYS A 445 20.19 -42.44 -12.43
N ASN A 446 21.42 -42.44 -12.94
CA ASN A 446 22.52 -43.26 -12.43
C ASN A 446 23.31 -42.58 -11.29
N LYS A 447 22.84 -41.44 -10.78
CA LYS A 447 23.53 -40.70 -9.70
C LYS A 447 23.20 -41.30 -8.32
N ILE A 448 24.17 -41.22 -7.43
CA ILE A 448 24.03 -41.60 -6.02
C ILE A 448 23.64 -40.35 -5.21
N LEU A 449 22.60 -40.46 -4.38
CA LEU A 449 22.13 -39.39 -3.51
C LEU A 449 23.10 -39.16 -2.34
N GLU A 450 22.98 -38.03 -1.63
CA GLU A 450 23.81 -37.73 -0.44
C GLU A 450 23.73 -38.81 0.66
N CYS A 451 22.63 -39.57 0.72
CA CYS A 451 22.45 -40.69 1.65
C CYS A 451 23.17 -41.98 1.22
N GLY A 452 23.82 -42.03 0.05
CA GLY A 452 24.54 -43.19 -0.45
C GLY A 452 23.71 -44.18 -1.29
N HIS A 453 22.40 -43.95 -1.44
CA HIS A 453 21.50 -44.78 -2.25
C HIS A 453 21.34 -44.28 -3.69
N ASN A 454 20.93 -45.16 -4.59
CA ASN A 454 20.70 -44.84 -6.01
C ASN A 454 19.46 -43.96 -6.20
N CYS A 455 19.58 -42.94 -7.04
CA CYS A 455 18.45 -42.09 -7.40
C CYS A 455 17.35 -42.89 -8.11
N ALA A 456 16.10 -42.75 -7.67
CA ALA A 456 14.92 -43.29 -8.36
C ALA A 456 14.30 -42.28 -9.35
N GLY A 457 14.97 -41.13 -9.54
CA GLY A 457 14.56 -40.06 -10.44
C GLY A 457 14.81 -40.35 -11.92
N VAL A 458 14.30 -39.44 -12.75
CA VAL A 458 14.53 -39.43 -14.20
C VAL A 458 15.90 -38.83 -14.52
N CYS A 459 16.60 -39.39 -15.51
CA CYS A 459 17.88 -38.86 -15.97
C CYS A 459 17.74 -37.45 -16.58
N GLY A 460 18.66 -36.55 -16.21
CA GLY A 460 18.65 -35.13 -16.62
C GLY A 460 17.83 -34.20 -15.71
N GLU A 461 17.12 -34.73 -14.71
CA GLU A 461 16.48 -33.93 -13.66
C GLU A 461 17.42 -33.63 -12.49
N ILE A 462 17.03 -32.66 -11.66
CA ILE A 462 17.67 -32.42 -10.37
C ILE A 462 17.33 -33.61 -9.46
N CYS A 463 18.36 -34.26 -8.93
CA CYS A 463 18.17 -35.38 -8.01
C CYS A 463 17.46 -34.90 -6.74
N PRO A 464 16.44 -35.63 -6.24
CA PRO A 464 15.68 -35.22 -5.07
C PRO A 464 16.53 -35.29 -3.80
N SER A 465 16.11 -34.60 -2.73
CA SER A 465 16.81 -34.65 -1.44
C SER A 465 16.77 -36.06 -0.83
N LYS A 466 17.63 -36.31 0.15
CA LYS A 466 17.67 -37.57 0.92
C LYS A 466 16.31 -37.98 1.50
N ASP A 467 15.42 -37.01 1.75
CA ASP A 467 14.10 -37.24 2.34
C ASP A 467 13.13 -37.92 1.36
N PHE A 468 13.46 -37.97 0.07
CA PHE A 468 12.67 -38.68 -0.94
C PHE A 468 13.38 -39.95 -1.44
N CYS A 469 14.48 -40.35 -0.79
CA CYS A 469 15.13 -41.62 -1.07
C CYS A 469 14.20 -42.78 -0.67
N VAL A 470 14.09 -43.80 -1.53
CA VAL A 470 13.25 -44.99 -1.29
C VAL A 470 13.58 -45.66 0.05
N ASP A 471 14.86 -45.67 0.43
CA ASP A 471 15.35 -46.35 1.65
C ASP A 471 15.43 -45.42 2.88
N CYS A 472 15.44 -44.09 2.70
CA CYS A 472 15.61 -43.11 3.79
C CYS A 472 14.42 -42.17 3.98
N ALA A 473 13.34 -42.35 3.22
CA ALA A 473 12.20 -41.46 3.26
C ALA A 473 11.54 -41.45 4.65
N PRO A 474 11.18 -40.26 5.19
CA PRO A 474 10.46 -40.15 6.45
C PRO A 474 8.99 -40.59 6.29
N GLU A 475 8.34 -40.96 7.40
CA GLU A 475 6.99 -41.53 7.41
C GLU A 475 5.93 -40.67 6.70
N ASN A 476 6.08 -39.35 6.72
CA ASN A 476 5.20 -38.42 6.01
C ASN A 476 5.26 -38.57 4.48
N VAL A 477 6.42 -38.92 3.92
CA VAL A 477 6.60 -39.16 2.48
C VAL A 477 6.15 -40.59 2.13
N LEU A 478 6.47 -41.56 2.99
CA LEU A 478 6.07 -42.97 2.83
C LEU A 478 4.54 -43.16 2.79
N ASN A 479 3.81 -42.35 3.57
CA ASN A 479 2.35 -42.33 3.61
C ASN A 479 1.72 -41.35 2.61
N GLN A 480 2.49 -40.69 1.76
CA GLN A 480 1.94 -39.75 0.79
C GLN A 480 1.22 -40.51 -0.34
N ASP A 481 -0.02 -40.11 -0.63
CA ASP A 481 -0.75 -40.60 -1.80
C ASP A 481 -0.07 -40.12 -3.09
N ILE A 482 0.30 -41.08 -3.94
CA ILE A 482 0.95 -40.83 -5.23
C ILE A 482 -0.10 -40.76 -6.35
N ASN A 483 -1.19 -41.52 -6.21
CA ASN A 483 -2.38 -41.45 -7.05
C ASN A 483 -3.59 -41.94 -6.23
N SER A 484 -4.81 -41.93 -6.79
CA SER A 484 -6.02 -42.36 -6.08
C SER A 484 -6.05 -43.83 -5.63
N LYS A 485 -4.98 -44.61 -5.86
CA LYS A 485 -4.95 -46.07 -5.67
C LYS A 485 -3.69 -46.61 -4.97
N SER A 486 -2.65 -45.81 -4.76
CA SER A 486 -1.38 -46.28 -4.20
C SER A 486 -0.62 -45.19 -3.45
N THR A 487 0.02 -45.60 -2.35
CA THR A 487 0.92 -44.77 -1.55
C THR A 487 2.38 -44.90 -2.03
N PHE A 488 3.26 -44.00 -1.59
CA PHE A 488 4.68 -44.02 -1.96
C PHE A 488 5.35 -45.38 -1.66
N SER A 489 4.97 -46.04 -0.56
CA SER A 489 5.56 -47.32 -0.12
C SER A 489 5.09 -48.53 -0.94
N GLU A 490 3.95 -48.43 -1.62
CA GLU A 490 3.36 -49.52 -2.41
C GLU A 490 3.87 -49.55 -3.86
N ILE A 491 4.64 -48.54 -4.26
CA ILE A 491 5.15 -48.40 -5.62
C ILE A 491 6.55 -48.98 -5.71
N ASP A 492 6.77 -49.85 -6.70
CA ASP A 492 8.12 -50.27 -7.07
C ASP A 492 8.86 -49.16 -7.82
N TRP A 493 9.70 -48.43 -7.09
CA TRP A 493 10.57 -47.37 -7.61
C TRP A 493 11.81 -47.90 -8.33
N ASN A 494 12.01 -49.22 -8.39
CA ASN A 494 13.01 -49.81 -9.28
C ASN A 494 12.52 -49.88 -10.72
N GLU A 495 11.22 -50.10 -10.91
CA GLU A 495 10.58 -50.08 -12.22
C GLU A 495 10.06 -48.68 -12.59
N LYS A 496 9.48 -47.94 -11.64
CA LYS A 496 8.91 -46.61 -11.91
C LYS A 496 9.89 -45.50 -11.62
N ARG A 497 9.77 -44.39 -12.37
CA ARG A 497 10.60 -43.20 -12.18
C ARG A 497 9.86 -42.15 -11.38
N MET A 498 10.53 -41.56 -10.40
CA MET A 498 9.96 -40.52 -9.54
C MET A 498 10.14 -39.11 -10.10
N ILE A 499 9.13 -38.27 -9.90
CA ILE A 499 9.19 -36.83 -10.10
C ILE A 499 8.73 -36.15 -8.82
N VAL A 500 9.58 -35.29 -8.26
CA VAL A 500 9.27 -34.48 -7.08
C VAL A 500 8.93 -33.07 -7.55
N LEU A 501 7.72 -32.61 -7.25
CA LEU A 501 7.30 -31.25 -7.57
C LEU A 501 7.87 -30.25 -6.55
N ALA A 502 8.01 -28.98 -6.95
CA ALA A 502 8.49 -27.91 -6.05
C ALA A 502 7.63 -27.71 -4.78
N CYS A 503 6.38 -28.19 -4.78
CA CYS A 503 5.51 -28.18 -3.61
C CYS A 503 5.77 -29.34 -2.61
N GLY A 504 6.75 -30.20 -2.88
CA GLY A 504 7.12 -31.35 -2.04
C GLY A 504 6.32 -32.63 -2.32
N HIS A 505 5.28 -32.57 -3.15
CA HIS A 505 4.52 -33.78 -3.52
C HIS A 505 5.25 -34.62 -4.57
N VAL A 506 5.34 -35.92 -4.31
CA VAL A 506 5.92 -36.91 -5.22
C VAL A 506 4.86 -37.54 -6.12
N TYR A 507 5.21 -37.78 -7.39
CA TYR A 507 4.39 -38.50 -8.36
C TYR A 507 5.23 -39.45 -9.23
N THR A 508 4.60 -40.43 -9.87
CA THR A 508 5.25 -41.19 -10.95
C THR A 508 5.37 -40.34 -12.21
N MET A 509 6.43 -40.57 -12.99
CA MET A 509 6.66 -39.91 -14.28
C MET A 509 5.43 -39.99 -15.20
N GLU A 510 4.80 -41.15 -15.32
CA GLU A 510 3.61 -41.35 -16.16
C GLU A 510 2.42 -40.48 -15.74
N THR A 511 2.24 -40.26 -14.44
CA THR A 511 1.13 -39.47 -13.90
C THR A 511 1.28 -38.01 -14.29
N ILE A 512 2.48 -37.46 -14.14
CA ILE A 512 2.75 -36.07 -14.50
C ILE A 512 2.87 -35.90 -16.02
N ASP A 513 3.42 -36.86 -16.76
CA ASP A 513 3.45 -36.82 -18.23
C ASP A 513 2.03 -36.74 -18.83
N LYS A 514 1.07 -37.46 -18.23
CA LYS A 514 -0.35 -37.36 -18.59
C LYS A 514 -0.95 -36.00 -18.21
N LEU A 515 -0.67 -35.50 -17.00
CA LEU A 515 -1.13 -34.18 -16.52
C LEU A 515 -0.61 -33.03 -17.40
N MET A 516 0.63 -33.17 -17.87
CA MET A 516 1.31 -32.19 -18.72
C MET A 516 0.98 -32.36 -20.20
N GLU A 517 0.14 -33.35 -20.57
CA GLU A 517 -0.31 -33.57 -21.95
C GLU A 517 0.86 -33.65 -22.95
N MET A 518 1.93 -34.39 -22.59
CA MET A 518 3.18 -34.43 -23.36
C MET A 518 3.00 -34.79 -24.85
N LYS A 519 1.94 -35.53 -25.20
CA LYS A 519 1.57 -35.90 -26.57
C LYS A 519 1.21 -34.72 -27.46
N ASP A 520 0.85 -33.58 -26.88
CA ASP A 520 0.52 -32.36 -27.64
C ASP A 520 1.80 -31.61 -28.06
N TYR A 521 2.94 -31.90 -27.43
CA TYR A 521 4.22 -31.20 -27.64
C TYR A 521 5.31 -32.03 -28.28
N TYR A 522 5.19 -33.36 -28.22
CA TYR A 522 6.17 -34.30 -28.74
C TYR A 522 5.46 -35.42 -29.50
N GLU A 523 6.16 -36.01 -30.47
CA GLU A 523 5.74 -37.26 -31.11
C GLU A 523 6.40 -38.44 -30.39
N GLY A 524 5.64 -39.53 -30.22
CA GLY A 524 6.08 -40.74 -29.53
C GLY A 524 5.21 -41.10 -28.33
N SER A 525 5.74 -41.96 -27.47
CA SER A 525 5.06 -42.44 -26.27
C SER A 525 6.04 -42.59 -25.10
N VAL A 526 5.51 -42.69 -23.88
CA VAL A 526 6.33 -42.91 -22.68
C VAL A 526 7.06 -44.27 -22.75
N GLU A 527 6.43 -45.27 -23.38
CA GLU A 527 6.95 -46.64 -23.48
C GLU A 527 8.05 -46.80 -24.54
N VAL A 528 7.92 -46.10 -25.68
CA VAL A 528 8.86 -46.21 -26.81
C VAL A 528 9.94 -45.11 -26.77
N GLY A 529 9.66 -44.00 -26.07
CA GLY A 529 10.47 -42.79 -26.11
C GLY A 529 9.86 -41.72 -27.02
N TRP A 530 10.30 -40.48 -26.82
CA TRP A 530 9.91 -39.33 -27.63
C TRP A 530 10.86 -39.20 -28.83
N THR A 531 10.33 -39.10 -30.04
CA THR A 531 11.10 -39.19 -31.29
C THR A 531 11.32 -37.84 -31.95
N SER A 532 10.36 -36.92 -31.83
CA SER A 532 10.43 -35.60 -32.45
C SER A 532 9.62 -34.58 -31.64
N ILE A 533 9.78 -33.31 -32.00
CA ILE A 533 9.15 -32.16 -31.36
C ILE A 533 7.98 -31.68 -32.22
N LYS A 534 6.86 -31.33 -31.60
CA LYS A 534 5.75 -30.64 -32.26
C LYS A 534 5.86 -29.12 -32.15
N ILE A 535 5.30 -28.43 -33.13
CA ILE A 535 5.10 -26.98 -33.11
C ILE A 535 4.23 -26.64 -31.90
N LEU A 536 4.64 -25.64 -31.12
CA LEU A 536 3.90 -25.20 -29.95
C LEU A 536 2.49 -24.73 -30.34
N PRO A 537 1.43 -25.11 -29.60
CA PRO A 537 0.08 -24.66 -29.90
C PRO A 537 -0.06 -23.15 -29.71
N ASN A 538 -0.83 -22.48 -30.58
CA ASN A 538 -1.11 -21.03 -30.49
C ASN A 538 -2.12 -20.68 -29.38
N LEU A 539 -2.74 -21.68 -28.75
CA LEU A 539 -3.70 -21.45 -27.68
C LEU A 539 -2.99 -21.11 -26.38
N SER A 540 -3.39 -20.01 -25.73
CA SER A 540 -2.83 -19.65 -24.44
C SER A 540 -3.28 -20.62 -23.35
N MET A 541 -2.31 -21.19 -22.63
CA MET A 541 -2.56 -22.32 -21.73
C MET A 541 -2.69 -21.88 -20.27
N ASN A 542 -3.48 -22.63 -19.51
CA ASN A 542 -3.55 -22.48 -18.06
C ASN A 542 -2.38 -23.22 -17.39
N ALA A 543 -1.91 -22.70 -16.25
CA ALA A 543 -0.92 -23.40 -15.45
C ALA A 543 -1.42 -24.80 -15.08
N LYS A 544 -0.64 -25.83 -15.40
CA LYS A 544 -0.88 -27.16 -14.85
C LYS A 544 -0.50 -27.13 -13.36
N THR A 545 -1.37 -27.67 -12.52
CA THR A 545 -1.23 -27.58 -11.05
C THR A 545 -1.11 -28.97 -10.44
N CYS A 546 -0.45 -29.04 -9.28
CA CYS A 546 -0.35 -30.25 -8.48
C CYS A 546 -1.75 -30.78 -8.13
N PRO A 547 -2.05 -32.07 -8.37
CA PRO A 547 -3.35 -32.66 -8.03
C PRO A 547 -3.73 -32.54 -6.55
N THR A 548 -2.75 -32.61 -5.63
CA THR A 548 -3.02 -32.60 -4.18
C THR A 548 -3.18 -31.18 -3.63
N CYS A 549 -2.25 -30.27 -3.91
CA CYS A 549 -2.26 -28.93 -3.31
C CYS A 549 -2.63 -27.79 -4.27
N ARG A 550 -2.87 -28.08 -5.55
CA ARG A 550 -3.15 -27.10 -6.62
C ARG A 550 -2.05 -26.05 -6.84
N THR A 551 -0.86 -26.24 -6.28
CA THR A 551 0.29 -25.39 -6.56
C THR A 551 0.74 -25.57 -8.01
N PRO A 552 0.96 -24.50 -8.81
CA PRO A 552 1.45 -24.62 -10.18
C PRO A 552 2.76 -25.42 -10.29
N VAL A 553 2.85 -26.30 -11.28
CA VAL A 553 4.05 -27.10 -11.56
C VAL A 553 5.16 -26.20 -12.09
N LYS A 554 6.31 -26.19 -11.41
CA LYS A 554 7.48 -25.34 -11.70
C LYS A 554 8.77 -26.10 -11.43
N ASN A 555 9.88 -25.64 -12.03
CA ASN A 555 11.25 -26.12 -11.78
C ASN A 555 11.49 -27.62 -12.06
N VAL A 556 10.73 -28.21 -12.99
CA VAL A 556 10.98 -29.57 -13.50
C VAL A 556 11.50 -29.45 -14.92
N LYS A 557 12.74 -29.90 -15.18
CA LYS A 557 13.45 -29.63 -16.44
C LYS A 557 12.80 -30.36 -17.62
N ARG A 558 12.30 -31.59 -17.39
CA ARG A 558 11.54 -32.43 -18.34
C ARG A 558 10.39 -31.68 -19.00
N TYR A 559 9.69 -30.87 -18.21
CA TYR A 559 8.54 -30.11 -18.65
C TYR A 559 8.88 -28.66 -19.01
N GLY A 560 10.17 -28.32 -19.10
CA GLY A 560 10.64 -26.96 -19.39
C GLY A 560 10.04 -26.37 -20.67
N ARG A 561 9.81 -27.18 -21.71
CA ARG A 561 9.14 -26.74 -22.94
C ARG A 561 7.74 -26.16 -22.67
N ILE A 562 6.96 -26.83 -21.83
CA ILE A 562 5.58 -26.50 -21.48
C ILE A 562 5.52 -25.38 -20.44
N ILE A 563 6.32 -25.51 -19.39
CA ILE A 563 6.41 -24.54 -18.29
C ILE A 563 6.89 -23.19 -18.84
N ASN A 564 7.94 -23.17 -19.67
CA ASN A 564 8.47 -21.92 -20.22
C ASN A 564 7.51 -21.30 -21.23
N LYS A 565 6.76 -22.10 -22.03
CA LYS A 565 5.67 -21.56 -22.86
C LYS A 565 4.62 -20.87 -22.00
N TYR A 566 4.14 -21.51 -20.95
CA TYR A 566 3.18 -20.90 -20.03
C TYR A 566 3.73 -19.62 -19.39
N ILE A 567 5.01 -19.62 -18.97
CA ILE A 567 5.65 -18.42 -18.41
C ILE A 567 5.70 -17.30 -19.46
N LEU A 568 6.05 -17.59 -20.71
CA LEU A 568 6.08 -16.62 -21.80
C LEU A 568 4.68 -16.03 -22.05
N ASP A 569 3.66 -16.88 -22.24
CA ASP A 569 2.27 -16.47 -22.44
C ASP A 569 1.79 -15.59 -21.26
N MET A 570 2.10 -16.01 -20.03
CA MET A 570 1.76 -15.26 -18.83
C MET A 570 2.46 -13.89 -18.78
N GLN A 571 3.74 -13.81 -19.15
CA GLN A 571 4.47 -12.53 -19.19
C GLN A 571 3.91 -11.61 -20.28
N THR A 572 3.54 -12.14 -21.45
CA THR A 572 2.89 -11.37 -22.51
C THR A 572 1.54 -10.84 -22.05
N LYS A 573 0.71 -11.65 -21.38
CA LYS A 573 -0.55 -11.17 -20.77
C LYS A 573 -0.33 -10.07 -19.74
N LYS A 574 0.65 -10.23 -18.84
CA LYS A 574 1.00 -9.20 -17.83
C LYS A 574 1.43 -7.90 -18.48
N PHE A 575 2.28 -8.00 -19.51
CA PHE A 575 2.73 -6.87 -20.29
C PHE A 575 1.56 -6.13 -20.92
N LEU A 576 0.65 -6.85 -21.60
CA LEU A 576 -0.49 -6.24 -22.29
C LEU A 576 -1.49 -5.61 -21.31
N LEU A 577 -1.81 -6.30 -20.20
CA LEU A 577 -2.71 -5.77 -19.17
C LEU A 577 -2.13 -4.53 -18.48
N LYS A 578 -0.84 -4.53 -18.13
CA LYS A 578 -0.20 -3.40 -17.44
C LYS A 578 -0.22 -2.14 -18.32
N TYR A 579 0.33 -2.23 -19.53
CA TYR A 579 0.45 -1.06 -20.39
C TYR A 579 -0.89 -0.66 -21.01
N GLY A 580 -1.80 -1.61 -21.25
CA GLY A 580 -3.17 -1.32 -21.68
C GLY A 580 -3.96 -0.52 -20.62
N CYS A 581 -3.85 -0.89 -19.34
CA CYS A 581 -4.46 -0.12 -18.25
C CYS A 581 -3.83 1.28 -18.10
N GLN A 582 -2.50 1.38 -18.13
CA GLN A 582 -1.81 2.68 -18.04
C GLN A 582 -2.17 3.61 -19.20
N LEU A 583 -2.23 3.08 -20.42
CA LEU A 583 -2.63 3.83 -21.61
C LEU A 583 -4.07 4.34 -21.45
N LYS A 584 -4.98 3.48 -20.99
CA LYS A 584 -6.37 3.84 -20.71
C LYS A 584 -6.48 4.96 -19.68
N ASP A 585 -5.74 4.88 -18.59
CA ASP A 585 -5.75 5.90 -17.53
C ASP A 585 -5.26 7.26 -18.04
N ILE A 586 -4.26 7.27 -18.93
CA ILE A 586 -3.76 8.51 -19.54
C ILE A 586 -4.79 9.06 -20.53
N ILE A 587 -5.39 8.23 -21.37
CA ILE A 587 -6.42 8.66 -22.33
C ILE A 587 -7.58 9.34 -21.58
N MET A 588 -8.04 8.74 -20.47
CA MET A 588 -9.10 9.32 -19.64
C MET A 588 -8.73 10.67 -18.99
N GLN A 589 -7.43 11.00 -18.89
CA GLN A 589 -6.97 12.29 -18.38
C GLN A 589 -6.89 13.38 -19.48
N ILE A 590 -6.73 13.00 -20.75
CA ILE A 590 -6.50 13.96 -21.85
C ILE A 590 -7.73 14.85 -22.08
N ASP A 591 -8.94 14.28 -22.01
CA ASP A 591 -10.19 15.01 -22.25
C ASP A 591 -10.43 16.16 -21.26
N PRO A 592 -10.45 15.90 -19.94
CA PRO A 592 -10.56 16.98 -18.96
C PRO A 592 -9.49 18.06 -19.11
N LEU A 593 -8.26 17.67 -19.46
CA LEU A 593 -7.16 18.62 -19.68
C LEU A 593 -7.37 19.48 -20.92
N LYS A 594 -7.85 18.90 -22.02
CA LYS A 594 -8.20 19.62 -23.25
C LYS A 594 -9.28 20.67 -22.96
N ASP A 595 -10.35 20.29 -22.26
CA ASP A 595 -11.44 21.20 -21.90
C ASP A 595 -10.94 22.32 -20.96
N GLU A 596 -10.09 21.97 -19.99
CA GLU A 596 -9.47 22.95 -19.11
C GLU A 596 -8.57 23.94 -19.86
N MET A 597 -7.79 23.47 -20.84
CA MET A 597 -6.99 24.34 -21.71
C MET A 597 -7.88 25.28 -22.52
N ILE A 598 -8.97 24.77 -23.11
CA ILE A 598 -9.94 25.61 -23.85
C ILE A 598 -10.49 26.71 -22.93
N ASN A 599 -10.85 26.38 -21.69
CA ASN A 599 -11.33 27.35 -20.70
C ASN A 599 -10.26 28.36 -20.27
N ARG A 600 -8.98 27.98 -20.26
CA ARG A 600 -7.84 28.86 -19.93
C ARG A 600 -7.39 29.75 -21.11
N ARG A 601 -7.95 29.59 -22.33
CA ARG A 601 -7.57 30.39 -23.53
C ARG A 601 -7.61 31.90 -23.32
N ASN A 602 -8.59 32.42 -22.57
CA ASN A 602 -8.68 33.85 -22.27
C ASN A 602 -7.49 34.33 -21.43
N LYS A 603 -7.08 33.56 -20.41
CA LYS A 603 -5.90 33.86 -19.60
C LYS A 603 -4.60 33.80 -20.42
N LEU A 604 -4.53 32.87 -21.37
CA LEU A 604 -3.41 32.78 -22.31
C LEU A 604 -3.34 34.02 -23.22
N LYS A 605 -4.51 34.45 -23.74
CA LYS A 605 -4.62 35.67 -24.55
C LYS A 605 -4.11 36.91 -23.80
N ASP A 606 -4.42 37.02 -22.51
CA ASP A 606 -3.98 38.13 -21.67
C ASP A 606 -2.48 38.07 -21.32
N ALA A 607 -1.90 36.87 -21.20
CA ALA A 607 -0.51 36.67 -20.80
C ALA A 607 0.50 36.77 -21.97
N LEU A 608 0.07 36.61 -23.22
CA LEU A 608 0.94 36.66 -24.40
C LEU A 608 1.17 38.11 -24.88
N PRO A 609 2.43 38.53 -25.10
CA PRO A 609 2.72 39.86 -25.61
C PRO A 609 2.26 40.01 -27.08
N LYS A 610 1.55 41.11 -27.35
CA LYS A 610 0.91 41.41 -28.65
C LYS A 610 1.88 41.90 -29.74
N SER A 611 3.10 42.32 -29.37
CA SER A 611 4.12 42.83 -30.31
C SER A 611 5.55 42.49 -29.87
N GLY A 612 6.45 42.36 -30.85
CA GLY A 612 7.88 42.08 -30.66
C GLY A 612 8.54 41.44 -31.89
N SER A 613 9.86 41.57 -32.00
CA SER A 613 10.67 40.98 -33.09
C SER A 613 11.87 40.19 -32.55
N ARG A 614 12.37 39.22 -33.33
CA ARG A 614 13.53 38.37 -32.98
C ARG A 614 14.51 38.26 -34.16
N PRO A 615 15.83 38.18 -33.90
CA PRO A 615 16.80 37.96 -34.97
C PRO A 615 16.58 36.63 -35.70
N ILE A 616 16.64 36.65 -37.04
CA ILE A 616 16.42 35.48 -37.90
C ILE A 616 17.32 34.30 -37.52
N LYS A 617 18.59 34.55 -37.20
CA LYS A 617 19.58 33.52 -36.85
C LYS A 617 19.12 32.61 -35.70
N VAL A 618 18.51 33.19 -34.66
CA VAL A 618 18.05 32.45 -33.46
C VAL A 618 16.86 31.54 -33.78
N VAL A 619 16.05 31.88 -34.79
CA VAL A 619 14.84 31.14 -35.17
C VAL A 619 15.16 30.02 -36.17
N LEU A 620 16.18 30.24 -37.02
CA LEU A 620 16.60 29.30 -38.08
C LEU A 620 17.63 28.25 -37.65
N GLU A 621 18.20 28.32 -36.45
CA GLU A 621 19.07 27.25 -35.93
C GLU A 621 18.31 25.92 -35.85
N GLU A 622 18.62 25.00 -36.77
CA GLU A 622 18.07 23.64 -36.80
C GLU A 622 18.66 22.82 -35.66
N HIS A 623 17.87 22.68 -34.60
CA HIS A 623 18.18 21.76 -33.52
C HIS A 623 17.68 20.36 -33.92
N LYS A 624 18.60 19.46 -34.29
CA LYS A 624 18.27 18.02 -34.42
C LYS A 624 17.97 17.45 -33.03
N VAL A 625 16.69 17.43 -32.66
CA VAL A 625 16.25 16.81 -31.40
C VAL A 625 15.91 15.35 -31.67
N VAL A 626 16.86 14.47 -31.35
CA VAL A 626 16.67 13.02 -31.46
C VAL A 626 16.45 12.46 -30.06
N ASN A 627 15.34 11.73 -29.87
CA ASN A 627 15.18 10.90 -28.69
C ASN A 627 16.12 9.70 -28.82
N ARG A 628 17.01 9.50 -27.84
CA ARG A 628 18.02 8.42 -27.88
C ARG A 628 17.40 7.03 -27.93
N ASN A 629 16.23 6.84 -27.31
CA ASN A 629 15.62 5.52 -27.17
C ASN A 629 14.50 5.27 -28.20
N LEU A 630 13.85 6.35 -28.68
CA LEU A 630 12.81 6.31 -29.72
C LEU A 630 13.06 7.38 -30.78
N PRO A 631 14.01 7.20 -31.71
CA PRO A 631 14.34 8.21 -32.72
C PRO A 631 13.13 8.66 -33.56
N GLU A 632 12.12 7.79 -33.66
CA GLU A 632 10.87 8.03 -34.38
C GLU A 632 9.96 9.06 -33.71
N ILE A 633 10.11 9.31 -32.40
CA ILE A 633 9.22 10.19 -31.61
C ILE A 633 9.97 11.45 -31.16
N ILE A 634 9.41 12.61 -31.50
CA ILE A 634 9.93 13.89 -30.99
C ILE A 634 9.72 14.00 -29.47
N PRO A 635 10.77 14.29 -28.66
CA PRO A 635 10.63 14.46 -27.22
C PRO A 635 9.68 15.58 -26.80
N HIS A 636 8.95 15.40 -25.69
CA HIS A 636 8.10 16.46 -25.08
C HIS A 636 8.85 17.78 -24.84
N LYS A 637 10.15 17.73 -24.51
CA LYS A 637 11.00 18.91 -24.30
C LYS A 637 11.05 19.84 -25.51
N TYR A 638 10.88 19.31 -26.72
CA TYR A 638 10.80 20.11 -27.93
C TYR A 638 9.63 21.10 -27.88
N PHE A 639 8.47 20.64 -27.39
CA PHE A 639 7.25 21.45 -27.25
C PHE A 639 7.24 22.32 -25.98
N GLU A 640 8.01 21.96 -24.95
CA GLU A 640 8.12 22.73 -23.71
C GLU A 640 9.14 23.89 -23.81
N GLU A 641 10.35 23.60 -24.32
CA GLU A 641 11.47 24.54 -24.39
C GLU A 641 11.40 25.42 -25.66
N ILE A 642 10.23 26.02 -25.91
CA ILE A 642 10.01 26.84 -27.11
C ILE A 642 11.01 27.99 -27.26
N GLY A 643 11.56 28.48 -26.13
CA GLY A 643 12.60 29.51 -26.15
C GLY A 643 13.93 29.05 -26.74
N LYS A 644 14.28 27.77 -26.56
CA LYS A 644 15.53 27.18 -27.04
C LYS A 644 15.41 26.70 -28.49
N TYR A 645 14.31 26.01 -28.81
CA TYR A 645 14.14 25.34 -30.12
C TYR A 645 13.48 26.21 -31.19
N HIS A 646 12.72 27.24 -30.79
CA HIS A 646 11.96 28.09 -31.70
C HIS A 646 12.25 29.59 -31.51
N GLY A 647 13.14 29.95 -30.58
CA GLY A 647 13.60 31.34 -30.40
C GLY A 647 12.62 32.26 -29.66
N PHE A 648 11.65 31.71 -28.92
CA PHE A 648 10.70 32.50 -28.13
C PHE A 648 11.33 33.18 -26.91
N ASN A 649 10.75 34.31 -26.48
CA ASN A 649 11.20 35.03 -25.30
C ASN A 649 10.81 34.30 -23.99
N ARG A 650 11.38 34.74 -22.85
CA ARG A 650 11.11 34.14 -21.53
C ARG A 650 9.63 34.23 -21.11
N ASN A 651 8.92 35.29 -21.51
CA ASN A 651 7.52 35.53 -21.13
C ASN A 651 6.57 34.60 -21.91
N ASN A 652 6.74 34.50 -23.23
CA ASN A 652 6.03 33.58 -24.12
C ASN A 652 6.24 32.14 -23.66
N ARG A 653 7.49 31.77 -23.31
CA ARG A 653 7.79 30.45 -22.77
C ARG A 653 7.03 30.19 -21.47
N LYS A 654 7.02 31.14 -20.53
CA LYS A 654 6.29 30.97 -19.25
C LYS A 654 4.79 30.81 -19.47
N ALA A 655 4.19 31.65 -20.30
CA ALA A 655 2.75 31.60 -20.61
C ALA A 655 2.38 30.28 -21.32
N TRP A 656 3.19 29.86 -22.30
CA TRP A 656 3.00 28.60 -23.02
C TRP A 656 3.13 27.39 -22.10
N VAL A 657 4.23 27.27 -21.33
CA VAL A 657 4.45 26.14 -20.43
C VAL A 657 3.36 26.06 -19.36
N ALA A 658 2.92 27.20 -18.81
CA ALA A 658 1.80 27.22 -17.87
C ALA A 658 0.48 26.71 -18.48
N HIS A 659 0.31 26.86 -19.81
CA HIS A 659 -0.88 26.40 -20.54
C HIS A 659 -0.81 24.93 -20.94
N VAL A 660 0.36 24.43 -21.38
CA VAL A 660 0.48 23.08 -21.98
C VAL A 660 1.14 22.02 -21.08
N SER A 661 1.74 22.39 -19.95
CA SER A 661 2.57 21.49 -19.13
C SER A 661 1.86 20.20 -18.68
N GLU A 662 0.58 20.29 -18.28
CA GLU A 662 -0.21 19.13 -17.85
C GLU A 662 -0.41 18.12 -19.00
N LEU A 663 -0.68 18.62 -20.21
CA LEU A 663 -0.79 17.79 -21.41
C LEU A 663 0.56 17.19 -21.84
N LEU A 664 1.65 17.95 -21.73
CA LEU A 664 3.00 17.45 -22.03
C LEU A 664 3.49 16.40 -21.02
N ASN A 665 3.00 16.43 -19.78
CA ASN A 665 3.24 15.35 -18.81
C ASN A 665 2.58 14.04 -19.28
N CYS A 666 1.36 14.10 -19.81
CA CYS A 666 0.72 12.94 -20.47
C CYS A 666 1.54 12.46 -21.67
N TYR A 667 2.04 13.37 -22.51
CA TYR A 667 2.94 13.04 -23.63
C TYR A 667 4.21 12.31 -23.16
N GLN A 668 4.84 12.78 -22.08
CA GLN A 668 6.02 12.16 -21.51
C GLN A 668 5.71 10.74 -21.03
N LYS A 669 4.60 10.54 -20.30
CA LYS A 669 4.17 9.21 -19.85
C LYS A 669 3.91 8.27 -21.04
N LEU A 670 3.27 8.75 -22.10
CA LEU A 670 3.04 7.96 -23.32
C LEU A 670 4.35 7.59 -24.04
N THR A 671 5.33 8.50 -24.07
CA THR A 671 6.65 8.22 -24.63
C THR A 671 7.34 7.09 -23.87
N LEU A 672 7.23 7.08 -22.53
CA LEU A 672 7.77 6.00 -21.70
C LEU A 672 7.04 4.67 -21.92
N ILE A 673 5.72 4.70 -22.15
CA ILE A 673 4.95 3.49 -22.52
C ILE A 673 5.43 2.98 -23.87
N ALA A 674 5.48 3.83 -24.91
CA ALA A 674 5.96 3.46 -26.23
C ALA A 674 7.39 2.90 -26.19
N GLU A 675 8.26 3.45 -25.34
CA GLU A 675 9.63 2.97 -25.18
C GLU A 675 9.65 1.57 -24.57
N ALA A 676 8.85 1.36 -23.53
CA ALA A 676 8.74 0.09 -22.85
C ALA A 676 8.01 -0.98 -23.70
N THR A 677 7.16 -0.58 -24.64
CA THR A 677 6.36 -1.49 -25.46
C THR A 677 6.93 -1.74 -26.85
N LYS A 678 7.97 -1.00 -27.27
CA LYS A 678 8.67 -1.24 -28.53
C LYS A 678 9.21 -2.67 -28.64
N PHE A 679 9.66 -3.25 -27.53
CA PHE A 679 10.15 -4.62 -27.45
C PHE A 679 9.55 -5.36 -26.24
N PRO A 680 8.87 -6.50 -26.45
CA PRO A 680 8.35 -7.34 -25.39
C PRO A 680 9.45 -7.83 -24.45
N PRO A 681 9.12 -8.13 -23.18
CA PRO A 681 10.10 -8.53 -22.17
C PRO A 681 10.86 -9.81 -22.53
N HIS A 682 10.30 -10.65 -23.40
CA HIS A 682 10.92 -11.91 -23.83
C HIS A 682 11.81 -11.76 -25.08
N LYS A 683 11.73 -10.66 -25.84
CA LYS A 683 12.48 -10.51 -27.11
C LYS A 683 13.97 -10.77 -26.94
N LYS A 684 14.59 -10.19 -25.90
CA LYS A 684 16.03 -10.36 -25.62
C LYS A 684 16.42 -11.83 -25.44
N ALA A 685 15.57 -12.64 -24.82
CA ALA A 685 15.84 -14.07 -24.63
C ALA A 685 15.73 -14.86 -25.94
N PHE A 686 14.84 -14.46 -26.85
CA PHE A 686 14.80 -15.01 -28.20
C PHE A 686 16.04 -14.62 -29.01
N ASP A 687 16.46 -13.36 -28.97
CA ASP A 687 17.66 -12.88 -29.67
C ASP A 687 18.92 -13.67 -29.22
N VAL A 688 19.10 -13.86 -27.91
CA VAL A 688 20.21 -14.67 -27.35
C VAL A 688 20.09 -16.14 -27.77
N THR A 689 18.87 -16.68 -27.80
CA THR A 689 18.61 -18.07 -28.20
C THR A 689 18.97 -18.31 -29.66
N VAL A 690 18.58 -17.43 -30.57
CA VAL A 690 18.93 -17.54 -31.99
C VAL A 690 20.44 -17.43 -32.19
N SER A 691 21.10 -16.49 -31.50
CA SER A 691 22.56 -16.39 -31.55
C SER A 691 23.25 -17.67 -31.07
N SER A 692 22.74 -18.29 -30.00
CA SER A 692 23.31 -19.53 -29.44
C SER A 692 23.11 -20.72 -30.39
N LEU A 693 21.92 -20.85 -30.99
CA LEU A 693 21.62 -21.89 -31.98
C LEU A 693 22.49 -21.74 -33.24
N TYR A 694 22.68 -20.51 -33.71
CA TYR A 694 23.52 -20.24 -34.87
C TYR A 694 24.98 -20.59 -34.60
N GLN A 695 25.52 -20.22 -33.42
CA GLN A 695 26.86 -20.63 -33.01
C GLN A 695 27.02 -22.15 -32.93
N ALA A 696 26.05 -22.86 -32.33
CA ALA A 696 26.09 -24.32 -32.24
C ALA A 696 26.02 -25.01 -33.63
N LYS A 697 25.34 -24.41 -34.62
CA LYS A 697 25.37 -24.90 -36.01
C LYS A 697 26.75 -24.75 -36.63
N LEU A 698 27.39 -23.59 -36.47
CA LEU A 698 28.74 -23.35 -37.00
C LEU A 698 29.77 -24.32 -36.40
N GLU A 699 29.72 -24.57 -35.09
CA GLU A 699 30.62 -25.52 -34.42
C GLU A 699 30.47 -26.96 -34.93
N ASN A 700 29.26 -27.36 -35.38
CA ASN A 700 29.03 -28.68 -35.97
C ASN A 700 29.51 -28.77 -37.43
N GLU A 701 29.47 -27.66 -38.18
CA GLU A 701 29.94 -27.59 -39.57
C GLU A 701 31.47 -27.52 -39.66
N GLU A 702 32.13 -26.85 -38.71
CA GLU A 702 33.61 -26.77 -38.64
C GLU A 702 34.29 -28.12 -38.32
N SER A 703 33.56 -29.11 -37.80
CA SER A 703 34.11 -30.47 -37.59
C SER A 703 34.36 -31.27 -38.89
N TYR A 704 33.91 -30.77 -40.05
CA TYR A 704 34.08 -31.40 -41.36
C TYR A 704 34.94 -30.62 -42.35
N ALA A 705 35.47 -29.44 -41.99
CA ALA A 705 36.27 -28.61 -42.87
C ALA A 705 37.63 -28.27 -42.25
N SER A 706 38.66 -29.03 -42.62
CA SER A 706 40.05 -28.61 -42.47
C SER A 706 40.36 -27.47 -43.46
N ASP A 707 41.04 -26.44 -42.96
CA ASP A 707 41.65 -25.29 -43.66
C ASP A 707 40.72 -24.16 -44.12
N SER A 708 40.45 -23.19 -43.24
CA SER A 708 40.72 -21.76 -43.50
C SER A 708 40.42 -20.87 -42.26
N SER A 709 41.15 -19.76 -42.17
CA SER A 709 41.25 -18.78 -41.07
C SER A 709 39.92 -18.27 -40.47
N PRO A 710 39.90 -17.83 -39.19
CA PRO A 710 38.68 -17.39 -38.51
C PRO A 710 38.17 -16.04 -39.06
N PRO A 711 36.86 -15.87 -39.31
CA PRO A 711 36.31 -14.57 -39.65
C PRO A 711 36.12 -13.69 -38.41
N VAL A 712 36.36 -12.40 -38.61
CA VAL A 712 36.44 -11.33 -37.62
C VAL A 712 35.08 -11.04 -36.96
N MET A 713 35.13 -10.83 -35.65
CA MET A 713 34.05 -10.68 -34.66
C MET A 713 33.19 -9.39 -34.78
N ASN A 714 32.74 -8.96 -35.97
CA ASN A 714 32.04 -7.66 -36.11
C ASN A 714 30.81 -7.60 -37.05
N THR A 715 30.13 -8.73 -37.32
CA THR A 715 28.90 -8.78 -38.16
C THR A 715 27.72 -9.43 -37.43
N LEU A 716 27.51 -9.12 -36.15
CA LEU A 716 26.36 -9.61 -35.36
C LEU A 716 25.05 -8.81 -35.58
N SER A 717 25.08 -7.71 -36.33
CA SER A 717 23.91 -6.83 -36.56
C SER A 717 23.08 -7.17 -37.79
N SER A 718 23.37 -8.26 -38.50
CA SER A 718 22.72 -8.61 -39.77
C SER A 718 22.45 -10.10 -39.93
N ILE A 719 21.85 -10.74 -38.92
CA ILE A 719 21.12 -11.99 -39.18
C ILE A 719 19.85 -11.56 -39.94
N SER A 720 19.65 -12.06 -41.16
CA SER A 720 18.43 -11.73 -41.91
C SER A 720 17.21 -12.23 -41.15
N SER A 721 16.08 -11.50 -41.24
CA SER A 721 14.83 -11.94 -40.60
C SER A 721 14.46 -13.37 -41.02
N GLU A 722 14.77 -13.77 -42.26
CA GLU A 722 14.53 -15.12 -42.79
C GLU A 722 15.38 -16.19 -42.06
N THR A 723 16.69 -15.96 -41.87
CA THR A 723 17.56 -16.91 -41.13
C THR A 723 17.21 -17.01 -39.64
N PHE A 724 16.70 -15.91 -39.05
CA PHE A 724 16.15 -15.90 -37.69
C PHE A 724 14.90 -16.79 -37.57
N GLN A 725 13.97 -16.67 -38.53
CA GLN A 725 12.72 -17.43 -38.55
C GLN A 725 12.95 -18.93 -38.80
N GLU A 726 13.82 -19.27 -39.75
CA GLU A 726 14.19 -20.65 -40.06
C GLU A 726 14.87 -21.36 -38.87
N THR A 727 15.67 -20.64 -38.09
CA THR A 727 16.38 -21.23 -36.95
C THR A 727 15.44 -21.55 -35.78
N LEU A 728 14.39 -20.74 -35.56
CA LEU A 728 13.39 -20.99 -34.52
C LEU A 728 12.36 -22.06 -34.93
N SER A 729 11.97 -22.10 -36.21
CA SER A 729 11.03 -23.11 -36.71
C SER A 729 11.59 -24.53 -36.60
N GLN A 730 12.91 -24.71 -36.81
CA GLN A 730 13.59 -25.99 -36.64
C GLN A 730 13.55 -26.55 -35.20
N VAL A 731 13.43 -25.69 -34.19
CA VAL A 731 13.28 -26.10 -32.78
C VAL A 731 11.81 -26.16 -32.33
N GLY A 732 10.88 -26.07 -33.29
CA GLY A 732 9.43 -26.10 -33.07
C GLY A 732 8.91 -24.90 -32.28
N ILE A 733 9.62 -23.78 -32.30
CA ILE A 733 9.23 -22.55 -31.61
C ILE A 733 8.69 -21.58 -32.68
N SER A 734 7.42 -21.22 -32.58
CA SER A 734 6.86 -20.12 -33.36
C SER A 734 7.51 -18.80 -32.93
N ILE A 735 7.83 -17.94 -33.89
CA ILE A 735 8.33 -16.59 -33.60
C ILE A 735 7.23 -15.89 -32.81
N PRO A 736 7.50 -15.32 -31.62
CA PRO A 736 6.59 -14.33 -31.07
C PRO A 736 6.64 -13.15 -32.02
N GLN A 737 5.67 -13.00 -32.92
CA GLN A 737 5.53 -11.71 -33.58
C GLN A 737 5.27 -10.72 -32.46
N VAL A 738 6.16 -9.74 -32.38
CA VAL A 738 6.13 -8.74 -31.33
C VAL A 738 4.78 -8.04 -31.41
N ASP A 739 3.91 -8.28 -30.43
CA ASP A 739 2.64 -7.55 -30.34
C ASP A 739 2.94 -6.05 -30.18
N ARG A 740 2.84 -5.32 -31.29
CA ARG A 740 3.07 -3.88 -31.37
C ARG A 740 1.79 -3.08 -31.17
N ARG A 741 0.67 -3.73 -30.82
CA ARG A 741 -0.61 -3.04 -30.68
C ARG A 741 -0.53 -1.89 -29.69
N ILE A 742 -0.05 -2.13 -28.46
CA ILE A 742 0.07 -1.08 -27.45
C ILE A 742 1.07 0.01 -27.86
N TYR A 743 2.13 -0.37 -28.58
CA TYR A 743 3.07 0.60 -29.14
C TYR A 743 2.39 1.51 -30.17
N LEU A 744 1.64 0.95 -31.12
CA LEU A 744 0.87 1.68 -32.11
C LEU A 744 -0.18 2.57 -31.44
N ASP A 745 -0.93 2.05 -30.47
CA ASP A 745 -1.95 2.79 -29.74
C ASP A 745 -1.35 3.97 -28.98
N ALA A 746 -0.25 3.76 -28.24
CA ALA A 746 0.46 4.84 -27.56
C ALA A 746 0.95 5.92 -28.54
N PHE A 747 1.40 5.51 -29.73
CA PHE A 747 1.90 6.43 -30.73
C PHE A 747 0.76 7.24 -31.40
N PHE A 748 -0.41 6.63 -31.60
CA PHE A 748 -1.63 7.34 -32.02
C PHE A 748 -2.05 8.41 -30.99
N VAL A 749 -2.05 8.08 -29.70
CA VAL A 749 -2.38 9.06 -28.65
C VAL A 749 -1.35 10.19 -28.60
N ILE A 750 -0.08 9.90 -28.87
CA ILE A 750 0.97 10.93 -29.03
C ILE A 750 0.63 11.89 -30.17
N ILE A 751 0.25 11.38 -31.35
CA ILE A 751 -0.17 12.21 -32.49
C ILE A 751 -1.42 13.02 -32.13
N TYR A 752 -2.35 12.44 -31.40
CA TYR A 752 -3.54 13.13 -30.93
C TYR A 752 -3.19 14.35 -30.05
N ILE A 753 -2.27 14.19 -29.10
CA ILE A 753 -1.77 15.33 -28.30
C ILE A 753 -1.11 16.39 -29.20
N GLN A 754 -0.34 15.98 -30.23
CA GLN A 754 0.24 16.93 -31.18
C GLN A 754 -0.83 17.70 -31.97
N LYS A 755 -1.95 17.06 -32.33
CA LYS A 755 -3.10 17.72 -32.97
C LYS A 755 -3.78 18.72 -32.02
N ILE A 756 -3.89 18.43 -30.73
CA ILE A 756 -4.38 19.41 -29.73
C ILE A 756 -3.45 20.62 -29.68
N ILE A 757 -2.12 20.39 -29.58
CA ILE A 757 -1.12 21.46 -29.55
C ILE A 757 -1.19 22.30 -30.84
N HIS A 758 -1.37 21.65 -31.99
CA HIS A 758 -1.53 22.31 -33.29
C HIS A 758 -2.73 23.28 -33.29
N ASN A 759 -3.88 22.84 -32.78
CA ASN A 759 -5.07 23.68 -32.68
C ASN A 759 -4.90 24.86 -31.71
N GLU A 760 -4.19 24.66 -30.60
CA GLU A 760 -3.90 25.76 -29.66
C GLU A 760 -2.98 26.81 -30.30
N ILE A 761 -1.96 26.39 -31.05
CA ILE A 761 -1.11 27.32 -31.80
C ILE A 761 -1.92 28.06 -32.87
N LEU A 762 -2.80 27.35 -33.58
CA LEU A 762 -3.69 27.93 -34.58
C LEU A 762 -4.59 29.02 -33.95
N PHE A 763 -5.16 28.74 -32.78
CA PHE A 763 -5.95 29.70 -32.01
C PHE A 763 -5.12 30.95 -31.63
N ILE A 764 -3.87 30.78 -31.18
CA ILE A 764 -2.97 31.90 -30.86
C ILE A 764 -2.75 32.77 -32.11
N ILE A 765 -2.47 32.15 -33.27
CA ILE A 765 -2.24 32.87 -34.52
C ILE A 765 -3.49 33.63 -34.97
N GLN A 766 -4.68 33.02 -34.82
CA GLN A 766 -5.95 33.59 -35.27
C GLN A 766 -6.48 34.68 -34.32
N GLU A 767 -6.54 34.46 -33.01
CA GLU A 767 -7.30 35.33 -32.10
C GLU A 767 -6.42 36.28 -31.27
N VAL A 768 -5.18 35.91 -31.01
CA VAL A 768 -4.27 36.71 -30.16
C VAL A 768 -3.46 37.70 -31.01
N LEU A 769 -3.12 37.33 -32.25
CA LEU A 769 -2.23 38.12 -33.12
C LEU A 769 -2.97 38.93 -34.20
N LYS A 770 -4.32 38.93 -34.21
CA LYS A 770 -5.17 39.80 -35.06
C LYS A 770 -5.04 41.29 -34.71
N GLU A 771 -4.77 41.63 -33.45
CA GLU A 771 -4.78 43.02 -32.94
C GLU A 771 -3.48 43.81 -33.16
N SER A 772 -2.50 43.27 -33.89
CA SER A 772 -1.22 43.96 -34.12
C SER A 772 -1.35 45.00 -35.24
N THR A 773 -1.43 46.29 -34.88
CA THR A 773 -1.27 47.39 -35.84
C THR A 773 0.17 47.42 -36.37
N PRO A 774 0.38 47.62 -37.68
CA PRO A 774 1.71 47.63 -38.28
C PRO A 774 2.43 48.91 -37.86
N THR A 775 3.20 48.84 -36.78
CA THR A 775 4.09 49.93 -36.36
C THR A 775 5.47 49.36 -36.01
N ALA A 776 6.22 48.94 -37.02
CA ALA A 776 7.68 48.90 -36.97
C ALA A 776 8.25 48.78 -38.39
N THR A 777 9.14 49.70 -38.72
CA THR A 777 10.10 49.61 -39.83
C THR A 777 10.64 48.19 -39.98
N ILE A 778 10.43 47.60 -41.17
CA ILE A 778 10.95 46.29 -41.56
C ILE A 778 12.48 46.38 -41.54
N ASN A 779 13.10 45.69 -40.59
CA ASN A 779 14.55 45.47 -40.59
C ASN A 779 14.77 44.06 -41.13
N GLU A 780 15.52 43.92 -42.23
CA GLU A 780 15.67 42.66 -43.02
C GLU A 780 16.16 41.45 -42.21
N ASN A 781 16.68 41.66 -40.99
CA ASN A 781 17.26 40.64 -40.14
C ASN A 781 16.38 40.18 -38.96
N THR A 782 15.10 40.60 -38.87
CA THR A 782 14.22 40.27 -37.73
C THR A 782 12.84 39.71 -38.13
N LEU A 783 12.39 38.64 -37.48
CA LEU A 783 11.06 38.03 -37.63
C LEU A 783 10.08 38.57 -36.59
N SER A 784 8.82 38.77 -36.99
CA SER A 784 7.73 39.13 -36.07
C SER A 784 7.34 37.94 -35.19
N ILE A 785 6.73 38.18 -34.03
CA ILE A 785 6.19 37.09 -33.18
C ILE A 785 5.20 36.20 -33.95
N LYS A 786 4.40 36.78 -34.87
CA LYS A 786 3.46 36.05 -35.72
C LYS A 786 4.17 35.08 -36.68
N GLU A 787 5.25 35.53 -37.31
CA GLU A 787 6.11 34.69 -38.16
C GLU A 787 6.75 33.53 -37.37
N ILE A 788 7.15 33.76 -36.11
CA ILE A 788 7.75 32.73 -35.26
C ILE A 788 6.72 31.64 -34.91
N TRP A 789 5.48 32.02 -34.58
CA TRP A 789 4.39 31.07 -34.36
C TRP A 789 4.01 30.31 -35.64
N LYS A 790 4.02 30.96 -36.82
CA LYS A 790 3.85 30.29 -38.12
C LYS A 790 4.94 29.24 -38.37
N LYS A 791 6.21 29.56 -38.14
CA LYS A 791 7.29 28.58 -38.28
C LYS A 791 7.20 27.44 -37.27
N PHE A 792 6.69 27.71 -36.07
CA PHE A 792 6.47 26.66 -35.07
C PHE A 792 5.38 25.68 -35.50
N ILE A 793 4.23 26.17 -35.99
CA ILE A 793 3.15 25.29 -36.46
C ILE A 793 3.55 24.51 -37.71
N GLU A 794 4.34 25.08 -38.62
CA GLU A 794 4.88 24.37 -39.80
C GLU A 794 5.83 23.21 -39.39
N ARG A 795 6.73 23.45 -38.43
CA ARG A 795 7.61 22.40 -37.88
C ARG A 795 6.80 21.30 -37.19
N LEU A 796 5.76 21.68 -36.43
CA LEU A 796 4.85 20.71 -35.82
C LEU A 796 4.07 19.92 -36.88
N GLN A 797 3.63 20.55 -37.96
CA GLN A 797 2.95 19.88 -39.05
C GLN A 797 3.84 18.85 -39.76
N SER A 798 5.10 19.20 -40.00
CA SER A 798 6.09 18.26 -40.54
C SER A 798 6.33 17.08 -39.59
N SER A 799 6.41 17.33 -38.28
CA SER A 799 6.52 16.27 -37.28
C SER A 799 5.33 15.31 -37.30
N ILE A 800 4.10 15.82 -37.32
CA ILE A 800 2.89 14.99 -37.34
C ILE A 800 2.87 14.12 -38.60
N LYS A 801 3.22 14.69 -39.76
CA LYS A 801 3.29 13.95 -41.03
C LYS A 801 4.34 12.83 -40.99
N ASN A 802 5.53 13.12 -40.44
CA ASN A 802 6.56 12.10 -40.27
C ASN A 802 6.12 10.98 -39.32
N HIS A 803 5.52 11.32 -38.18
CA HIS A 803 4.99 10.32 -37.25
C HIS A 803 3.90 9.45 -37.89
N LEU A 804 2.94 10.04 -38.62
CA LEU A 804 1.90 9.28 -39.33
C LEU A 804 2.50 8.31 -40.36
N ASN A 805 3.48 8.76 -41.16
CA ASN A 805 4.16 7.88 -42.12
C ASN A 805 4.89 6.73 -41.43
N THR A 806 5.56 6.99 -40.30
CA THR A 806 6.23 5.95 -39.52
C THR A 806 5.23 4.94 -38.93
N ILE A 807 4.07 5.37 -38.42
CA ILE A 807 3.04 4.42 -37.95
C ILE A 807 2.53 3.58 -39.11
N ARG A 808 2.32 4.17 -40.29
CA ARG A 808 1.89 3.44 -41.49
C ARG A 808 2.87 2.33 -41.86
N GLU A 809 4.16 2.66 -41.97
CA GLU A 809 5.23 1.68 -42.28
C GLU A 809 5.28 0.55 -41.24
N ILE A 810 5.13 0.89 -39.96
CA ILE A 810 5.12 -0.11 -38.88
C ILE A 810 3.88 -1.01 -38.99
N ALA A 811 2.68 -0.43 -39.15
CA ALA A 811 1.43 -1.18 -39.27
C ALA A 811 1.44 -2.11 -40.49
N GLU A 812 1.97 -1.66 -41.63
CA GLU A 812 2.19 -2.48 -42.82
C GLU A 812 3.17 -3.63 -42.57
N SER A 813 4.34 -3.35 -41.98
CA SER A 813 5.36 -4.37 -41.69
C SER A 813 4.92 -5.41 -40.65
N THR A 814 3.91 -5.09 -39.83
CA THR A 814 3.38 -5.96 -38.75
C THR A 814 1.99 -6.50 -39.04
N LEU A 815 1.45 -6.25 -40.24
CA LEU A 815 0.17 -6.76 -40.72
C LEU A 815 -1.04 -6.42 -39.82
N TYR A 816 -1.01 -5.29 -39.09
CA TYR A 816 -2.17 -4.78 -38.33
C TYR A 816 -3.07 -3.97 -39.26
N SER A 817 -4.00 -4.64 -39.95
CA SER A 817 -4.86 -4.01 -40.95
C SER A 817 -5.79 -2.93 -40.36
N ARG A 818 -6.28 -3.11 -39.13
CA ARG A 818 -7.11 -2.11 -38.43
C ARG A 818 -6.33 -0.81 -38.19
N HIS A 819 -5.14 -0.90 -37.63
CA HIS A 819 -4.27 0.25 -37.42
C HIS A 819 -3.87 0.90 -38.75
N LEU A 820 -3.59 0.11 -39.79
CA LEU A 820 -3.29 0.63 -41.13
C LEU A 820 -4.45 1.47 -41.69
N LEU A 821 -5.69 0.99 -41.59
CA LEU A 821 -6.87 1.75 -42.00
C LEU A 821 -7.01 3.05 -41.21
N LEU A 822 -6.84 2.99 -39.88
CA LEU A 822 -6.89 4.17 -39.02
C LEU A 822 -5.82 5.20 -39.41
N VAL A 823 -4.56 4.79 -39.60
CA VAL A 823 -3.48 5.71 -40.02
C VAL A 823 -3.82 6.38 -41.34
N ASN A 824 -4.32 5.61 -42.32
CA ASN A 824 -4.66 6.16 -43.63
C ASN A 824 -5.75 7.23 -43.55
N ILE A 825 -6.77 7.03 -42.71
CA ILE A 825 -7.81 8.05 -42.47
C ILE A 825 -7.23 9.27 -41.75
N GLU A 826 -6.40 9.05 -40.73
CA GLU A 826 -5.75 10.12 -39.96
C GLU A 826 -4.82 10.98 -40.83
N ILE A 827 -4.15 10.37 -41.82
CA ILE A 827 -3.37 11.07 -42.86
C ILE A 827 -4.29 11.95 -43.70
N LEU A 828 -5.44 11.45 -44.16
CA LEU A 828 -6.38 12.22 -44.98
C LEU A 828 -6.96 13.42 -44.22
N GLU A 829 -7.38 13.22 -42.97
CA GLU A 829 -7.85 14.32 -42.10
C GLU A 829 -6.78 15.37 -41.86
N PHE A 830 -5.53 14.93 -41.69
CA PHE A 830 -4.42 15.85 -41.47
C PHE A 830 -4.02 16.60 -42.75
N ASP A 831 -4.01 15.93 -43.91
CA ASP A 831 -3.78 16.55 -45.21
C ASP A 831 -4.87 17.60 -45.52
N LEU A 832 -6.14 17.31 -45.18
CA LEU A 832 -7.24 18.28 -45.29
C LEU A 832 -7.03 19.49 -44.37
N LYS A 833 -6.62 19.27 -43.11
CA LYS A 833 -6.30 20.36 -42.18
C LYS A 833 -5.13 21.21 -42.67
N LEU A 834 -4.12 20.59 -43.32
CA LEU A 834 -3.00 21.30 -43.92
C LEU A 834 -3.45 22.16 -45.11
N LEU A 835 -4.36 21.66 -45.95
CA LEU A 835 -4.98 22.42 -47.04
C LEU A 835 -5.75 23.64 -46.52
N ILE A 836 -6.58 23.47 -45.50
CA ILE A 836 -7.33 24.58 -44.87
C ILE A 836 -6.37 25.62 -44.28
N TYR A 837 -5.26 25.19 -43.66
CA TYR A 837 -4.23 26.10 -43.16
C TYR A 837 -3.57 26.90 -44.29
N GLN A 838 -3.22 26.24 -45.41
CA GLN A 838 -2.64 26.88 -46.59
C GLN A 838 -3.59 27.94 -47.19
N LEU A 839 -4.88 27.64 -47.26
CA LEU A 839 -5.92 28.58 -47.70
C LEU A 839 -6.04 29.80 -46.79
N ARG A 840 -6.00 29.61 -45.46
CA ARG A 840 -6.17 30.70 -44.48
C ARG A 840 -4.95 31.61 -44.32
N PHE A 841 -3.74 31.10 -44.57
CA PHE A 841 -2.49 31.80 -44.25
C PHE A 841 -1.54 31.98 -45.44
N SER A 842 -2.06 31.90 -46.66
CA SER A 842 -1.32 32.10 -47.91
C SER A 842 -0.34 33.28 -47.80
N PRO A 843 0.91 33.13 -48.26
CA PRO A 843 1.87 34.23 -48.27
C PRO A 843 1.32 35.35 -49.16
N ASN A 844 0.98 36.48 -48.56
CA ASN A 844 0.48 37.65 -49.28
C ASN A 844 1.57 38.24 -50.19
N GLU A 845 1.12 38.71 -51.36
CA GLU A 845 1.65 39.85 -52.14
C GLU A 845 2.92 39.66 -52.98
N SER A 846 2.79 38.97 -54.12
CA SER A 846 3.36 39.46 -55.39
C SER A 846 2.74 38.75 -56.60
N THR A 847 2.12 39.53 -57.49
CA THR A 847 1.61 39.19 -58.85
C THR A 847 0.37 38.30 -58.97
N ASN A 848 -0.56 38.72 -59.84
CA ASN A 848 -1.85 38.06 -60.12
C ASN A 848 -1.71 36.68 -60.81
N ASP A 849 -0.50 36.26 -61.18
CA ASP A 849 -0.23 34.96 -61.83
C ASP A 849 -0.13 33.78 -60.84
N ASP A 850 0.19 34.02 -59.56
CA ASP A 850 0.38 32.95 -58.55
C ASP A 850 -0.92 32.41 -57.91
N ALA A 851 -2.03 33.16 -58.02
CA ALA A 851 -3.31 32.75 -57.45
C ALA A 851 -3.96 31.57 -58.21
N GLY A 852 -3.76 31.51 -59.53
CA GLY A 852 -4.24 30.42 -60.37
C GLY A 852 -3.51 29.10 -60.09
N ASP A 853 -2.18 29.14 -59.98
CA ASP A 853 -1.33 27.98 -59.68
C ASP A 853 -1.58 27.43 -58.26
N LEU A 854 -1.82 28.31 -57.28
CA LEU A 854 -2.20 27.87 -55.93
C LEU A 854 -3.58 27.17 -55.91
N GLN A 855 -4.55 27.71 -56.64
CA GLN A 855 -5.90 27.15 -56.69
C GLN A 855 -5.96 25.83 -57.49
N GLU A 856 -5.14 25.70 -58.54
CA GLU A 856 -4.92 24.46 -59.27
C GLU A 856 -4.31 23.38 -58.37
N ARG A 857 -3.21 23.67 -57.65
CA ARG A 857 -2.58 22.73 -56.69
C ARG A 857 -3.51 22.29 -55.57
N ILE A 858 -4.41 23.16 -55.12
CA ILE A 858 -5.41 22.83 -54.09
C ILE A 858 -6.47 21.88 -54.67
N THR A 859 -6.91 22.14 -55.89
CA THR A 859 -7.87 21.29 -56.62
C THR A 859 -7.30 19.89 -56.85
N GLU A 860 -6.04 19.80 -57.29
CA GLU A 860 -5.33 18.52 -57.47
C GLU A 860 -5.23 17.72 -56.17
N LYS A 861 -4.81 18.35 -55.07
CA LYS A 861 -4.69 17.68 -53.77
C LYS A 861 -6.04 17.24 -53.22
N ARG A 862 -7.10 18.00 -53.49
CA ARG A 862 -8.46 17.63 -53.10
C ARG A 862 -8.94 16.41 -53.87
N GLU A 863 -8.66 16.34 -55.16
CA GLU A 863 -9.01 15.18 -55.99
C GLU A 863 -8.20 13.93 -55.57
N ASP A 864 -6.93 14.10 -55.22
CA ASP A 864 -6.11 13.03 -54.62
C ASP A 864 -6.71 12.52 -53.30
N ILE A 865 -7.20 13.40 -52.42
CA ILE A 865 -7.90 13.00 -51.18
C ILE A 865 -9.17 12.20 -51.51
N LYS A 866 -10.01 12.65 -52.44
CA LYS A 866 -11.23 11.92 -52.86
C LYS A 866 -10.90 10.53 -53.40
N LYS A 867 -9.90 10.43 -54.28
CA LYS A 867 -9.43 9.16 -54.84
C LYS A 867 -8.90 8.21 -53.76
N ARG A 868 -8.19 8.73 -52.76
CA ARG A 868 -7.71 7.91 -51.62
C ARG A 868 -8.85 7.44 -50.72
N ILE A 869 -9.91 8.24 -50.54
CA ILE A 869 -11.13 7.81 -49.83
C ILE A 869 -11.78 6.63 -50.55
N GLU A 870 -11.93 6.71 -51.87
CA GLU A 870 -12.46 5.61 -52.70
C GLU A 870 -11.61 4.35 -52.57
N ASN A 871 -10.28 4.48 -52.67
CA ASN A 871 -9.36 3.36 -52.49
C ASN A 871 -9.50 2.67 -51.11
N ILE A 872 -9.76 3.43 -50.04
CA ILE A 872 -9.98 2.86 -48.70
C ILE A 872 -11.31 2.10 -48.64
N LEU A 873 -12.38 2.65 -49.21
CA LEU A 873 -13.70 2.00 -49.27
C LEU A 873 -13.67 0.70 -50.10
N GLU A 874 -12.80 0.65 -51.13
CA GLU A 874 -12.62 -0.53 -51.96
C GLU A 874 -11.65 -1.57 -51.37
N SER A 875 -10.84 -1.18 -50.38
CA SER A 875 -9.81 -2.03 -49.78
C SER A 875 -10.38 -3.28 -49.11
N GLN A 876 -9.65 -4.39 -49.24
CA GLN A 876 -10.04 -5.67 -48.67
C GLN A 876 -10.11 -5.60 -47.13
N GLY A 877 -9.18 -4.88 -46.49
CA GLY A 877 -9.18 -4.67 -45.04
C GLY A 877 -10.43 -3.94 -44.52
N TYR A 878 -10.97 -2.97 -45.27
CA TYR A 878 -12.21 -2.29 -44.89
C TYR A 878 -13.44 -3.20 -45.04
N LYS A 879 -13.48 -3.99 -46.12
CA LYS A 879 -14.58 -4.93 -46.40
C LYS A 879 -14.67 -6.04 -45.35
N ASP A 880 -13.52 -6.52 -44.87
CA ASP A 880 -13.40 -7.61 -43.91
C ASP A 880 -13.50 -7.18 -42.43
N SER A 881 -13.61 -5.87 -42.17
CA SER A 881 -13.68 -5.33 -40.80
C SER A 881 -15.04 -5.53 -40.13
N GLU A 882 -15.05 -5.55 -38.78
CA GLU A 882 -16.29 -5.66 -37.99
C GLU A 882 -17.29 -4.55 -38.31
N GLU A 883 -18.58 -4.89 -38.37
CA GLU A 883 -19.65 -3.98 -38.79
C GLU A 883 -19.68 -2.67 -37.98
N LYS A 884 -19.47 -2.75 -36.67
CA LYS A 884 -19.40 -1.57 -35.80
C LYS A 884 -18.22 -0.65 -36.12
N PHE A 885 -17.04 -1.23 -36.37
CA PHE A 885 -15.83 -0.50 -36.74
C PHE A 885 -15.96 0.10 -38.15
N LYS A 886 -16.56 -0.66 -39.08
CA LYS A 886 -16.84 -0.22 -40.45
C LYS A 886 -17.79 0.98 -40.50
N ASN A 887 -18.90 0.93 -39.76
CA ASN A 887 -19.87 2.03 -39.68
C ASN A 887 -19.23 3.32 -39.16
N ASN A 888 -18.29 3.18 -38.23
CA ASN A 888 -17.56 4.29 -37.67
C ASN A 888 -16.60 4.93 -38.69
N ILE A 889 -15.75 4.11 -39.34
CA ILE A 889 -14.87 4.57 -40.43
C ILE A 889 -15.70 5.24 -41.53
N HIS A 890 -16.84 4.65 -41.88
CA HIS A 890 -17.73 5.20 -42.89
C HIS A 890 -18.19 6.62 -42.52
N ALA A 891 -18.62 6.84 -41.28
CA ALA A 891 -19.04 8.16 -40.81
C ALA A 891 -17.89 9.20 -40.93
N ARG A 892 -16.65 8.83 -40.60
CA ARG A 892 -15.48 9.71 -40.76
C ARG A 892 -15.16 10.02 -42.21
N LEU A 893 -15.22 9.02 -43.09
CA LEU A 893 -15.00 9.21 -44.51
C LEU A 893 -16.08 10.09 -45.14
N VAL A 894 -17.34 9.96 -44.71
CA VAL A 894 -18.44 10.84 -45.13
C VAL A 894 -18.19 12.27 -44.66
N ASN A 895 -17.85 12.48 -43.39
CA ASN A 895 -17.53 13.81 -42.86
C ASN A 895 -16.31 14.44 -43.58
N LEU A 896 -15.27 13.65 -43.86
CA LEU A 896 -14.13 14.07 -44.67
C LEU A 896 -14.53 14.53 -46.07
N LEU A 897 -15.42 13.77 -46.72
CA LEU A 897 -15.92 14.09 -48.05
C LEU A 897 -16.78 15.36 -48.03
N GLU A 898 -17.64 15.53 -47.02
CA GLU A 898 -18.42 16.73 -46.77
C GLU A 898 -17.51 17.95 -46.58
N ASN A 899 -16.53 17.89 -45.67
CA ASN A 899 -15.56 18.96 -45.45
C ASN A 899 -14.74 19.27 -46.72
N CYS A 900 -14.38 18.25 -47.51
CA CYS A 900 -13.74 18.46 -48.81
C CYS A 900 -14.66 19.23 -49.76
N ASN A 901 -15.97 18.95 -49.77
CA ASN A 901 -16.94 19.66 -50.61
C ASN A 901 -17.23 21.08 -50.12
N GLU A 902 -17.20 21.35 -48.82
CA GLU A 902 -17.33 22.72 -48.28
C GLU A 902 -16.17 23.63 -48.71
N ILE A 903 -14.96 23.09 -48.83
CA ILE A 903 -13.80 23.83 -49.36
C ILE A 903 -14.01 24.26 -50.82
N GLU A 904 -14.76 23.48 -51.62
CA GLU A 904 -15.13 23.83 -53.00
C GLU A 904 -15.96 25.11 -53.05
N ASN A 905 -16.83 25.31 -52.06
CA ASN A 905 -17.78 26.41 -51.99
C ASN A 905 -17.19 27.68 -51.32
N CYS A 906 -15.90 27.68 -50.94
CA CYS A 906 -15.23 28.78 -50.26
C CYS A 906 -15.88 29.27 -48.94
N ASP A 907 -16.73 28.44 -48.31
CA ASP A 907 -17.31 28.76 -47.00
C ASP A 907 -16.28 28.46 -45.88
N LEU A 908 -15.54 29.48 -45.47
CA LEU A 908 -14.39 29.35 -44.54
C LEU A 908 -14.76 29.14 -43.05
N ASN A 909 -16.02 28.84 -42.74
CA ASN A 909 -16.52 28.61 -41.37
C ASN A 909 -16.30 27.19 -40.84
N LEU A 910 -15.25 26.50 -41.28
CA LEU A 910 -14.78 25.25 -40.70
C LEU A 910 -14.09 25.50 -39.35
N ASN A 911 -14.90 25.64 -38.29
CA ASN A 911 -14.46 25.48 -36.89
C ASN A 911 -14.90 24.11 -36.39
N ASN A 912 -14.45 23.04 -37.05
CA ASN A 912 -14.64 21.71 -36.49
C ASN A 912 -13.68 21.53 -35.30
N THR A 913 -14.22 21.81 -34.11
CA THR A 913 -13.72 21.29 -32.85
C THR A 913 -13.43 19.81 -33.01
N LEU A 914 -12.20 19.37 -32.69
CA LEU A 914 -11.85 17.95 -32.55
C LEU A 914 -12.95 17.29 -31.70
N SER A 915 -13.79 16.49 -32.35
CA SER A 915 -14.98 15.90 -31.74
C SER A 915 -14.56 14.85 -30.69
N ILE A 916 -15.36 14.75 -29.64
CA ILE A 916 -15.29 13.73 -28.57
C ILE A 916 -15.29 12.29 -29.17
N GLU A 917 -15.74 12.14 -30.42
CA GLU A 917 -15.79 10.88 -31.17
C GLU A 917 -14.39 10.32 -31.50
N GLU A 918 -13.40 11.15 -31.87
CA GLU A 918 -12.03 10.69 -32.21
C GLU A 918 -11.36 9.95 -31.03
N ILE A 919 -11.56 10.42 -29.80
CA ILE A 919 -11.03 9.78 -28.58
C ILE A 919 -11.85 8.56 -28.19
N LEU A 920 -13.18 8.63 -28.28
CA LEU A 920 -14.06 7.47 -28.00
C LEU A 920 -13.81 6.31 -28.96
N GLU A 921 -13.25 6.58 -30.14
CA GLU A 921 -12.92 5.61 -31.18
C GLU A 921 -11.52 5.02 -31.04
N ILE A 922 -10.50 5.84 -30.75
CA ILE A 922 -9.22 5.34 -30.22
C ILE A 922 -9.53 4.48 -29.00
N TYR A 923 -10.39 4.94 -28.10
CA TYR A 923 -10.84 4.19 -26.95
C TYR A 923 -11.63 2.95 -27.32
N GLN A 924 -12.47 2.92 -28.36
CA GLN A 924 -13.22 1.73 -28.82
C GLN A 924 -12.32 0.70 -29.51
N ALA A 925 -11.35 1.13 -30.31
CA ALA A 925 -10.30 0.29 -30.90
C ALA A 925 -9.33 -0.28 -29.84
N ILE A 926 -9.09 0.49 -28.77
CA ILE A 926 -8.34 0.07 -27.57
C ILE A 926 -9.24 -0.78 -26.63
N LYS A 927 -10.57 -0.62 -26.65
CA LYS A 927 -11.48 -1.19 -25.63
C LYS A 927 -11.67 -2.70 -25.70
N THR A 928 -11.31 -3.33 -26.79
CA THR A 928 -11.56 -4.76 -26.99
C THR A 928 -10.23 -5.48 -26.98
N GLU A 929 -9.92 -6.16 -25.87
CA GLU A 929 -9.68 -7.62 -25.90
C GLU A 929 -9.00 -8.19 -24.66
N PHE A 930 -8.42 -7.42 -23.75
CA PHE A 930 -7.68 -8.06 -22.64
C PHE A 930 -8.49 -8.09 -21.35
N LYS A 931 -9.56 -8.86 -21.36
CA LYS A 931 -10.31 -9.26 -20.15
C LYS A 931 -9.51 -10.31 -19.39
N SER A 932 -9.40 -10.16 -18.07
CA SER A 932 -8.53 -10.96 -17.21
C SER A 932 -8.91 -12.46 -17.14
N SER A 933 -10.13 -12.80 -17.60
CA SER A 933 -10.74 -14.12 -17.43
C SER A 933 -11.14 -14.84 -18.72
N ARG A 934 -10.87 -14.30 -19.91
CA ARG A 934 -11.20 -14.97 -21.19
C ARG A 934 -10.00 -15.74 -21.73
N HIS A 935 -10.26 -16.73 -22.60
CA HIS A 935 -9.19 -17.43 -23.33
C HIS A 935 -8.59 -16.49 -24.37
N TRP A 936 -7.26 -16.47 -24.43
CA TRP A 936 -6.51 -15.64 -25.38
C TRP A 936 -6.06 -16.56 -26.50
N TYR A 937 -6.20 -16.06 -27.72
CA TYR A 937 -5.83 -16.76 -28.93
C TYR A 937 -4.76 -15.96 -29.65
N GLU A 938 -3.85 -16.67 -30.30
CA GLU A 938 -2.81 -16.10 -31.14
C GLU A 938 -3.07 -16.58 -32.58
N CYS A 939 -3.11 -15.67 -33.55
CA CYS A 939 -3.22 -16.06 -34.95
C CYS A 939 -1.87 -16.58 -35.49
N PRO A 940 -1.81 -17.22 -36.67
CA PRO A 940 -0.55 -17.65 -37.28
C PRO A 940 0.47 -16.52 -37.50
N ASN A 941 -0.02 -15.28 -37.65
CA ASN A 941 0.79 -14.07 -37.75
C ASN A 941 1.13 -13.45 -36.37
N GLY A 942 0.84 -14.12 -35.25
CA GLY A 942 1.22 -13.71 -33.90
C GLY A 942 0.42 -12.55 -33.29
N HIS A 943 -0.73 -12.18 -33.86
CA HIS A 943 -1.66 -11.22 -33.24
C HIS A 943 -2.46 -11.89 -32.13
N LEU A 944 -2.52 -11.24 -30.97
CA LEU A 944 -3.26 -11.71 -29.80
C LEU A 944 -4.65 -11.09 -29.75
N TYR A 945 -5.68 -11.94 -29.65
CA TYR A 945 -7.08 -11.52 -29.59
C TYR A 945 -7.88 -12.37 -28.58
N THR A 946 -9.08 -11.91 -28.25
CA THR A 946 -10.04 -12.69 -27.44
C THR A 946 -11.39 -12.80 -28.15
N ILE A 947 -12.01 -13.96 -28.05
CA ILE A 947 -13.33 -14.21 -28.64
C ILE A 947 -14.39 -13.80 -27.62
N GLU A 948 -15.25 -12.84 -27.96
CA GLU A 948 -16.17 -12.26 -26.98
C GLU A 948 -17.41 -13.13 -26.69
N LYS A 949 -17.85 -13.97 -27.63
CA LYS A 949 -18.92 -14.99 -27.50
C LYS A 949 -18.75 -16.06 -28.59
N CYS A 950 -18.79 -17.35 -28.22
CA CYS A 950 -19.15 -18.39 -29.20
C CYS A 950 -20.66 -18.30 -29.41
N ASP A 951 -21.10 -17.55 -30.40
CA ASP A 951 -22.37 -17.87 -31.04
C ASP A 951 -22.15 -19.16 -31.84
N GLU A 952 -23.20 -19.96 -31.94
CA GLU A 952 -23.19 -21.41 -32.17
C GLU A 952 -22.24 -21.93 -33.28
N VAL A 953 -21.68 -23.11 -33.00
CA VAL A 953 -20.84 -24.00 -33.82
C VAL A 953 -21.05 -23.81 -35.34
N THR A 954 -19.97 -23.45 -36.05
CA THR A 954 -19.71 -23.46 -37.53
C THR A 954 -19.32 -22.13 -38.20
N GLN A 955 -18.62 -21.21 -37.53
CA GLN A 955 -17.85 -20.16 -38.24
C GLN A 955 -16.35 -20.44 -38.14
N THR A 956 -15.67 -20.46 -39.28
CA THR A 956 -14.22 -20.37 -39.36
C THR A 956 -13.81 -19.03 -38.78
N ASN A 957 -13.20 -19.04 -37.60
CA ASN A 957 -12.76 -17.81 -36.96
C ASN A 957 -11.63 -17.20 -37.79
N LYS A 958 -11.68 -15.88 -38.00
CA LYS A 958 -10.61 -15.12 -38.67
C LYS A 958 -9.99 -14.14 -37.69
N CYS A 959 -8.69 -13.88 -37.83
CA CYS A 959 -8.00 -12.91 -36.98
C CYS A 959 -8.58 -11.50 -37.20
N PRO A 960 -8.95 -10.75 -36.14
CA PRO A 960 -9.51 -9.40 -36.29
C PRO A 960 -8.54 -8.39 -36.92
N ASP A 961 -7.22 -8.64 -36.82
CA ASP A 961 -6.16 -7.72 -37.25
C ASP A 961 -5.57 -8.08 -38.62
N CYS A 962 -5.46 -9.36 -39.00
CA CYS A 962 -4.92 -9.77 -40.31
C CYS A 962 -5.83 -10.64 -41.17
N ASN A 963 -7.03 -10.98 -40.67
CA ASN A 963 -8.02 -11.80 -41.37
C ASN A 963 -7.56 -13.22 -41.77
N GLU A 964 -6.42 -13.68 -41.24
CA GLU A 964 -5.95 -15.06 -41.36
C GLU A 964 -6.95 -16.05 -40.75
N GLN A 965 -7.10 -17.21 -41.39
CA GLN A 965 -8.04 -18.24 -40.97
C GLN A 965 -7.43 -19.05 -39.82
N ILE A 966 -8.20 -19.22 -38.73
CA ILE A 966 -7.78 -19.88 -37.48
C ILE A 966 -8.29 -21.33 -37.42
#